data_AF-Q2U2L0-F1
#
_entry.id   AF-Q2U2L0-F1
#
_cell.length_a   1.000
_cell.length_b   1.000
_cell.length_c   1.000
_cell.angle_alpha   90.00
_cell.angle_beta   90.00
_cell.angle_gamma   90.00
#
_symmetry.space_group_name_H-M   'P 1'
#
loop_
_entity.id
_entity.type
_entity.pdbx_description
1 polymer ?
#
loop_
_entity_poly.entity_id
_entity_poly.type
_entity_poly.pdbx_seq_one_letter_code
_entity_poly.pdbx_strand_id
1 'polypeptide(L)'
;MRPIPQIIYLIVLLASQLVTADEYIESRALSLCSNSLEFTATYFNVKFTPKNRTIALSFNGRSSISGKVIAELIITVYGYTAMTKVLNPCDMDLEGLCPVRAGEIPVMNTNIKIPDSVISQIPGIAYTVPDLDASVRVFINSSDTGRSITCLEAELSNGKTVYQPGVGWTTAIISGLGLAASAVTSALGHSKAAIHIATNVLSLFGFMQSQAMFGMSSVHMPPIVQLWTQNFQWSMGIVRVGFLETLCTWYQRSTGGRPSTLIVNHSKKSIQILKKRFHGTLLKRAGKSGADTHKSIVIRGIQRVGYKAGIESTNIFLTGLIFFVFFATLAMICVAIFSVIRKSLVKSGKIKNDEVKWNFIPKGILFRVILIGYPQICILCLWEFTQHDSPAEVILAAVMLLTTTVAIGFATQKVVRLAKQSVKLYGNAAYTLYTDPACLNKWGFLYVQYQAKAYYFIMPALVYVIVKSMFISLSQAAPVVQTIALVIIEALMLISVSILRPWMNKKTDIYNISIAAINFVNAIFLLIFSNVFSQPGILTGVMGVVFFAYNAVFSLVLLVLMLIASIYAVLSKNPDIRYQPMRDDRESFIRSQSQHQLGTELDALGAAARGEKHSNHDNSIPSLVDPMDRHGHGNEPNGEDRLEANQPSSDILGSEALGYQNNRRKHIPHCRKFYRPGRCKPPTNPDVILPTDVSRACSTSSPWNRGAGYD
;
A
#
# COMPACT_ATOMS: atom_id res chain seq x y z
N MET A 1 26.35 -17.73 -19.85
CA MET A 1 26.01 -18.97 -19.11
C MET A 1 24.51 -19.02 -18.87
N ARG A 2 23.88 -20.21 -18.83
CA ARG A 2 22.45 -20.36 -18.50
C ARG A 2 22.29 -20.52 -16.98
N PRO A 3 21.43 -19.75 -16.28
CA PRO A 3 21.29 -19.81 -14.82
C PRO A 3 20.41 -20.98 -14.31
N ILE A 4 19.75 -21.70 -15.23
CA ILE A 4 18.79 -22.78 -14.95
C ILE A 4 19.29 -23.81 -13.91
N PRO A 5 20.50 -24.41 -14.01
CA PRO A 5 20.93 -25.43 -13.05
C PRO A 5 21.14 -24.88 -11.63
N GLN A 6 21.56 -23.62 -11.47
CA GLN A 6 21.72 -23.01 -10.14
C GLN A 6 20.37 -22.74 -9.46
N ILE A 7 19.34 -22.40 -10.23
CA ILE A 7 17.97 -22.25 -9.72
C ILE A 7 17.43 -23.61 -9.23
N ILE A 8 17.70 -24.70 -9.97
CA ILE A 8 17.31 -26.05 -9.58
C ILE A 8 18.02 -26.47 -8.28
N TYR A 9 19.33 -26.25 -8.15
CA TYR A 9 20.07 -26.53 -6.91
C TYR A 9 19.53 -25.75 -5.72
N LEU A 10 19.16 -24.47 -5.90
CA LEU A 10 18.56 -23.67 -4.83
C LEU A 10 17.20 -24.22 -4.38
N ILE A 11 16.36 -24.66 -5.33
CA ILE A 11 15.05 -25.28 -5.04
C ILE A 11 15.23 -26.61 -4.28
N VAL A 12 16.21 -27.44 -4.68
CA VAL A 12 16.52 -28.70 -3.98
C VAL A 12 17.03 -28.43 -2.55
N LEU A 13 17.87 -27.40 -2.35
CA LEU A 13 18.38 -27.03 -1.02
C LEU A 13 17.28 -26.48 -0.09
N LEU A 14 16.23 -25.83 -0.64
CA LEU A 14 15.06 -25.42 0.15
C LEU A 14 14.11 -26.57 0.49
N ALA A 15 14.20 -27.72 -0.21
CA ALA A 15 13.32 -28.86 0.02
C ALA A 15 13.78 -29.81 1.15
N SER A 16 15.05 -29.72 1.58
CA SER A 16 15.68 -30.72 2.45
C SER A 16 15.41 -30.58 3.95
N GLN A 17 14.30 -29.93 4.35
CA GLN A 17 13.86 -29.82 5.75
C GLN A 17 12.35 -30.10 5.93
N LEU A 18 11.87 -31.18 5.32
CA LEU A 18 10.56 -31.76 5.60
C LEU A 18 10.54 -32.45 6.98
N VAL A 19 10.61 -31.65 8.05
CA VAL A 19 10.37 -32.12 9.42
C VAL A 19 8.89 -32.51 9.53
N THR A 20 8.61 -33.81 9.58
CA THR A 20 7.26 -34.33 9.81
C THR A 20 6.85 -34.10 11.25
N ALA A 21 6.38 -32.89 11.56
CA ALA A 21 5.79 -32.57 12.84
C ALA A 21 4.63 -33.52 13.15
N ASP A 22 4.57 -34.02 14.39
CA ASP A 22 3.47 -34.89 14.83
C ASP A 22 2.11 -34.21 14.66
N GLU A 23 1.13 -34.99 14.23
CA GLU A 23 -0.27 -34.57 14.19
C GLU A 23 -0.81 -34.52 15.62
N TYR A 24 -1.44 -33.41 15.97
CA TYR A 24 -2.20 -33.24 17.21
C TYR A 24 -3.26 -32.16 17.02
N ILE A 25 -4.22 -32.13 17.94
CA ILE A 25 -5.09 -30.98 18.16
C ILE A 25 -4.92 -30.59 19.63
N GLU A 26 -4.57 -29.33 19.89
CA GLU A 26 -4.37 -28.78 21.22
C GLU A 26 -5.30 -27.61 21.53
N SER A 27 -5.50 -27.34 22.81
CA SER A 27 -6.04 -26.09 23.33
C SER A 27 -5.28 -25.68 24.59
N ARG A 28 -4.86 -24.41 24.65
CA ARG A 28 -4.03 -23.86 25.75
C ARG A 28 -4.69 -22.71 26.51
N ALA A 29 -5.96 -22.43 26.21
CA ALA A 29 -6.70 -21.31 26.77
C ALA A 29 -8.18 -21.68 26.89
N LEU A 30 -8.74 -21.44 28.09
CA LEU A 30 -10.15 -21.60 28.37
C LEU A 30 -10.76 -20.23 28.61
N SER A 31 -11.72 -19.84 27.78
CA SER A 31 -12.44 -18.58 27.91
C SER A 31 -13.82 -18.80 28.55
N LEU A 32 -14.31 -17.82 29.30
CA LEU A 32 -15.69 -17.82 29.78
C LEU A 32 -16.61 -17.30 28.67
N CYS A 33 -17.66 -18.06 28.33
CA CYS A 33 -18.74 -17.63 27.43
C CYS A 33 -20.02 -17.18 28.18
N SER A 34 -20.10 -17.39 29.49
CA SER A 34 -21.07 -16.75 30.39
C SER A 34 -20.43 -15.60 31.18
N ASN A 35 -21.26 -14.79 31.85
CA ASN A 35 -20.80 -13.77 32.80
C ASN A 35 -20.62 -14.33 34.23
N SER A 36 -20.85 -15.63 34.47
CA SER A 36 -20.73 -16.28 35.77
C SER A 36 -19.29 -16.71 36.04
N LEU A 37 -18.61 -16.02 36.98
CA LEU A 37 -17.23 -16.30 37.43
C LEU A 37 -17.11 -17.54 38.34
N GLU A 38 -18.13 -18.40 38.36
CA GLU A 38 -18.28 -19.53 39.28
C GLU A 38 -17.27 -20.66 39.03
N PHE A 39 -16.61 -20.63 37.86
CA PHE A 39 -15.48 -21.48 37.51
C PHE A 39 -14.42 -20.62 36.81
N THR A 40 -13.18 -20.69 37.27
CA THR A 40 -12.04 -19.95 36.67
C THR A 40 -10.85 -20.89 36.48
N ALA A 41 -10.33 -20.96 35.26
CA ALA A 41 -9.10 -21.67 34.95
C ALA A 41 -7.87 -20.79 35.21
N THR A 42 -6.84 -21.33 35.87
CA THR A 42 -5.53 -20.69 35.97
C THR A 42 -4.54 -21.31 34.97
N TYR A 43 -4.64 -22.63 34.76
CA TYR A 43 -3.95 -23.37 33.72
C TYR A 43 -4.93 -24.33 33.05
N PHE A 44 -4.93 -24.36 31.72
CA PHE A 44 -5.72 -25.31 30.93
C PHE A 44 -4.92 -25.69 29.69
N ASN A 45 -4.61 -26.97 29.56
CA ASN A 45 -3.92 -27.54 28.43
C ASN A 45 -4.54 -28.90 28.09
N VAL A 46 -5.04 -29.02 26.87
CA VAL A 46 -5.62 -30.26 26.33
C VAL A 46 -4.88 -30.58 25.05
N LYS A 47 -4.29 -31.78 24.93
CA LYS A 47 -3.64 -32.24 23.70
C LYS A 47 -4.16 -33.62 23.30
N PHE A 48 -4.94 -33.66 22.22
CA PHE A 48 -5.30 -34.90 21.54
C PHE A 48 -4.22 -35.30 20.53
N THR A 49 -3.77 -36.56 20.61
CA THR A 49 -2.80 -37.13 19.65
C THR A 49 -3.43 -38.37 18.98
N PRO A 50 -3.73 -38.34 17.66
CA PRO A 50 -4.44 -39.42 16.98
C PRO A 50 -3.66 -40.74 16.98
N LYS A 51 -2.34 -40.71 16.77
CA LYS A 51 -1.46 -41.89 16.76
C LYS A 51 -1.62 -42.77 18.02
N ASN A 52 -1.69 -42.14 19.19
CA ASN A 52 -1.79 -42.83 20.48
C ASN A 52 -3.26 -42.96 20.96
N ARG A 53 -4.21 -42.34 20.25
CA ARG A 53 -5.65 -42.27 20.60
C ARG A 53 -5.92 -41.67 21.98
N THR A 54 -5.04 -40.80 22.46
CA THR A 54 -5.10 -40.20 23.82
C THR A 54 -5.32 -38.69 23.79
N ILE A 55 -6.21 -38.22 24.66
CA ILE A 55 -6.26 -36.85 25.13
C ILE A 55 -5.43 -36.77 26.43
N ALA A 56 -4.35 -36.00 26.42
CA ALA A 56 -3.74 -35.51 27.65
C ALA A 56 -4.51 -34.26 28.10
N LEU A 57 -5.08 -34.30 29.30
CA LEU A 57 -5.78 -33.20 29.96
C LEU A 57 -4.98 -32.77 31.19
N SER A 58 -4.54 -31.50 31.18
CA SER A 58 -3.84 -30.86 32.30
C SER A 58 -4.54 -29.57 32.69
N PHE A 59 -5.07 -29.49 33.91
CA PHE A 59 -5.91 -28.38 34.37
C PHE A 59 -5.67 -28.02 35.84
N ASN A 60 -5.71 -26.72 36.16
CA ASN A 60 -5.98 -26.23 37.51
C ASN A 60 -6.82 -24.94 37.49
N GLY A 61 -7.45 -24.63 38.62
CA GLY A 61 -8.33 -23.47 38.72
C GLY A 61 -9.05 -23.35 40.05
N ARG A 62 -10.09 -22.54 40.08
CA ARG A 62 -10.95 -22.34 41.26
C ARG A 62 -12.42 -22.48 40.87
N SER A 63 -13.17 -23.18 41.71
CA SER A 63 -14.62 -23.38 41.58
C SER A 63 -15.34 -22.81 42.80
N SER A 64 -16.45 -22.13 42.60
CA SER A 64 -17.47 -21.92 43.65
C SER A 64 -18.68 -22.85 43.50
N ILE A 65 -18.68 -23.70 42.46
CA ILE A 65 -19.71 -24.71 42.23
C ILE A 65 -19.55 -25.84 43.25
N SER A 66 -20.67 -26.29 43.82
CA SER A 66 -20.73 -27.41 44.75
C SER A 66 -21.87 -28.36 44.35
N GLY A 67 -21.61 -29.67 44.30
CA GLY A 67 -22.60 -30.70 44.00
C GLY A 67 -22.32 -31.53 42.74
N LYS A 68 -23.35 -32.16 42.19
CA LYS A 68 -23.27 -32.97 40.97
C LYS A 68 -23.53 -32.12 39.74
N VAL A 69 -22.66 -32.25 38.73
CA VAL A 69 -22.76 -31.50 37.47
C VAL A 69 -22.69 -32.42 36.26
N ILE A 70 -23.31 -32.00 35.17
CA ILE A 70 -23.29 -32.65 33.86
C ILE A 70 -22.65 -31.66 32.88
N ALA A 71 -21.71 -32.13 32.06
CA ALA A 71 -21.00 -31.30 31.08
C ALA A 71 -21.51 -31.59 29.66
N GLU A 72 -22.18 -30.62 29.04
CA GLU A 72 -22.57 -30.71 27.63
C GLU A 72 -21.49 -30.06 26.75
N LEU A 73 -20.82 -30.87 25.92
CA LEU A 73 -19.77 -30.43 25.01
C LEU A 73 -20.35 -30.24 23.61
N ILE A 74 -20.21 -29.03 23.06
CA ILE A 74 -20.64 -28.67 21.71
C ILE A 74 -19.40 -28.24 20.91
N ILE A 75 -18.94 -29.12 20.01
CA ILE A 75 -17.81 -28.86 19.11
C ILE A 75 -18.31 -28.06 17.91
N THR A 76 -17.78 -26.86 17.74
CA THR A 76 -18.10 -25.95 16.64
C THR A 76 -16.89 -25.83 15.71
N VAL A 77 -17.04 -26.16 14.43
CA VAL A 77 -15.99 -26.10 13.40
C VAL A 77 -16.48 -25.23 12.25
N TYR A 78 -15.72 -24.19 11.89
CA TYR A 78 -16.11 -23.11 10.98
C TYR A 78 -17.54 -22.60 11.27
N GLY A 79 -17.89 -22.39 12.54
CA GLY A 79 -19.23 -21.92 12.95
C GLY A 79 -20.40 -22.91 12.78
N TYR A 80 -20.18 -24.10 12.21
CA TYR A 80 -21.12 -25.22 12.16
C TYR A 80 -20.93 -26.12 13.40
N THR A 81 -22.01 -26.69 13.94
CA THR A 81 -21.96 -27.60 15.09
C THR A 81 -21.66 -29.01 14.59
N ALA A 82 -20.42 -29.46 14.75
CA ALA A 82 -19.93 -30.73 14.21
C ALA A 82 -20.27 -31.94 15.10
N MET A 83 -20.32 -31.74 16.42
CA MET A 83 -20.65 -32.79 17.39
C MET A 83 -21.22 -32.16 18.66
N THR A 84 -22.25 -32.78 19.23
CA THR A 84 -22.69 -32.54 20.61
C THR A 84 -22.53 -33.84 21.41
N LYS A 85 -21.92 -33.77 22.59
CA LYS A 85 -21.73 -34.91 23.48
C LYS A 85 -21.93 -34.50 24.93
N VAL A 86 -22.90 -35.12 25.59
CA VAL A 86 -23.03 -35.04 27.05
C VAL A 86 -22.01 -35.98 27.69
N LEU A 87 -21.27 -35.46 28.68
CA LEU A 87 -20.35 -36.17 29.54
C LEU A 87 -20.78 -35.98 31.01
N ASN A 88 -20.81 -37.07 31.77
CA ASN A 88 -21.01 -37.05 33.21
C ASN A 88 -19.66 -37.33 33.90
N PRO A 89 -19.06 -36.38 34.63
CA PRO A 89 -17.79 -36.60 35.31
C PRO A 89 -17.81 -37.74 36.33
N CYS A 90 -18.99 -38.05 36.90
CA CYS A 90 -19.17 -39.15 37.85
C CYS A 90 -19.05 -40.53 37.19
N ASP A 91 -19.41 -40.67 35.92
CA ASP A 91 -19.38 -41.96 35.19
C ASP A 91 -17.99 -42.24 34.56
N MET A 92 -17.04 -41.31 34.73
CA MET A 92 -15.73 -41.31 34.07
C MET A 92 -14.57 -41.29 35.08
N ASP A 93 -14.88 -41.33 36.38
CA ASP A 93 -13.94 -41.39 37.50
C ASP A 93 -12.85 -40.27 37.48
N LEU A 94 -13.25 -39.04 37.13
CA LEU A 94 -12.35 -37.88 37.22
C LEU A 94 -12.33 -37.33 38.65
N GLU A 95 -11.24 -37.61 39.37
CA GLU A 95 -10.94 -37.10 40.71
C GLU A 95 -11.25 -35.60 40.84
N GLY A 96 -11.96 -35.20 41.89
CA GLY A 96 -12.28 -33.79 42.18
C GLY A 96 -13.36 -33.15 41.28
N LEU A 97 -13.80 -33.80 40.20
CA LEU A 97 -14.89 -33.31 39.34
C LEU A 97 -16.26 -33.94 39.64
N CYS A 98 -16.33 -34.99 40.47
CA CYS A 98 -17.59 -35.46 41.05
C CYS A 98 -17.45 -35.92 42.51
N PRO A 99 -18.28 -35.42 43.44
CA PRO A 99 -19.00 -34.14 43.35
C PRO A 99 -17.98 -32.99 43.26
N VAL A 100 -18.28 -31.96 42.48
CA VAL A 100 -17.47 -30.73 42.49
C VAL A 100 -17.56 -30.12 43.89
N ARG A 101 -16.43 -29.71 44.45
CA ARG A 101 -16.35 -28.99 45.73
C ARG A 101 -15.96 -27.54 45.47
N ALA A 102 -16.55 -26.61 46.22
CA ALA A 102 -16.12 -25.22 46.19
C ALA A 102 -14.73 -25.08 46.83
N GLY A 103 -13.78 -24.47 46.12
CA GLY A 103 -12.38 -24.41 46.51
C GLY A 103 -11.43 -24.25 45.33
N GLU A 104 -10.14 -24.46 45.58
CA GLU A 104 -9.11 -24.59 44.54
C GLU A 104 -9.05 -26.04 44.06
N ILE A 105 -8.97 -26.23 42.74
CA ILE A 105 -8.82 -27.53 42.10
C ILE A 105 -7.31 -27.73 41.85
N PRO A 106 -6.68 -28.77 42.44
CA PRO A 106 -5.26 -29.03 42.25
C PRO A 106 -4.94 -29.39 40.79
N VAL A 107 -3.65 -29.44 40.44
CA VAL A 107 -3.22 -29.77 39.06
C VAL A 107 -3.57 -31.22 38.72
N MET A 108 -4.70 -31.40 38.04
CA MET A 108 -5.08 -32.68 37.45
C MET A 108 -4.26 -32.93 36.19
N ASN A 109 -3.74 -34.16 36.03
CA ASN A 109 -3.08 -34.63 34.81
C ASN A 109 -3.63 -36.01 34.45
N THR A 110 -4.57 -36.08 33.50
CA THR A 110 -5.22 -37.34 33.10
C THR A 110 -5.01 -37.65 31.61
N ASN A 111 -4.91 -38.94 31.28
CA ASN A 111 -4.74 -39.42 29.90
C ASN A 111 -5.95 -40.26 29.49
N ILE A 112 -6.91 -39.63 28.81
CA ILE A 112 -8.17 -40.24 28.41
C ILE A 112 -7.99 -40.89 27.04
N LYS A 113 -8.21 -42.21 26.93
CA LYS A 113 -8.22 -42.92 25.65
C LYS A 113 -9.56 -42.71 24.95
N ILE A 114 -9.56 -42.28 23.70
CA ILE A 114 -10.77 -42.10 22.88
C ILE A 114 -11.08 -43.41 22.12
N PRO A 115 -12.34 -43.88 22.08
CA PRO A 115 -12.75 -44.97 21.19
C PRO A 115 -12.69 -44.55 19.71
N ASP A 116 -12.35 -45.50 18.83
CA ASP A 116 -12.11 -45.24 17.39
C ASP A 116 -13.32 -44.65 16.66
N SER A 117 -14.54 -44.92 17.16
CA SER A 117 -15.80 -44.38 16.64
C SER A 117 -15.95 -42.87 16.73
N VAL A 118 -15.16 -42.20 17.58
CA VAL A 118 -15.07 -40.73 17.66
C VAL A 118 -13.93 -40.22 16.77
N ILE A 119 -12.82 -40.97 16.69
CA ILE A 119 -11.64 -40.59 15.89
C ILE A 119 -11.97 -40.62 14.40
N SER A 120 -12.76 -41.60 13.93
CA SER A 120 -13.23 -41.69 12.54
C SER A 120 -14.12 -40.53 12.09
N GLN A 121 -14.67 -39.75 13.02
CA GLN A 121 -15.47 -38.55 12.73
C GLN A 121 -14.62 -37.28 12.59
N ILE A 122 -13.32 -37.33 12.91
CA ILE A 122 -12.40 -36.20 12.77
C ILE A 122 -11.72 -36.32 11.39
N PRO A 123 -12.10 -35.52 10.38
CA PRO A 123 -11.52 -35.64 9.04
C PRO A 123 -10.05 -35.21 9.07
N GLY A 124 -9.17 -35.95 8.38
CA GLY A 124 -7.71 -35.73 8.40
C GLY A 124 -7.28 -34.31 8.01
N ILE A 125 -8.12 -33.58 7.28
CA ILE A 125 -7.93 -32.16 6.94
C ILE A 125 -7.78 -31.25 8.18
N ALA A 126 -8.32 -31.65 9.33
CA ALA A 126 -8.18 -30.95 10.60
C ALA A 126 -6.74 -30.91 11.12
N TYR A 127 -5.89 -31.87 10.74
CA TYR A 127 -4.46 -31.86 11.09
C TYR A 127 -3.58 -31.18 10.04
N THR A 128 -4.10 -30.88 8.84
CA THR A 128 -3.30 -30.33 7.72
C THR A 128 -3.57 -28.85 7.43
N VAL A 129 -4.82 -28.38 7.55
CA VAL A 129 -5.17 -26.98 7.27
C VAL A 129 -4.67 -26.06 8.41
N PRO A 130 -3.83 -25.05 8.14
CA PRO A 130 -3.39 -24.09 9.14
C PRO A 130 -4.52 -23.16 9.59
N ASP A 131 -4.39 -22.60 10.80
CA ASP A 131 -5.32 -21.63 11.38
C ASP A 131 -6.78 -22.14 11.42
N LEU A 132 -6.95 -23.38 11.90
CA LEU A 132 -8.22 -24.06 12.06
C LEU A 132 -9.21 -23.22 12.90
N ASP A 133 -10.38 -22.90 12.36
CA ASP A 133 -11.45 -22.26 13.11
C ASP A 133 -12.32 -23.32 13.80
N ALA A 134 -11.85 -23.82 14.93
CA ALA A 134 -12.63 -24.74 15.76
C ALA A 134 -12.63 -24.29 17.22
N SER A 135 -13.76 -24.44 17.91
CA SER A 135 -13.87 -24.25 19.35
C SER A 135 -14.83 -25.24 19.98
N VAL A 136 -14.49 -25.73 21.18
CA VAL A 136 -15.36 -26.57 22.01
C VAL A 136 -16.02 -25.68 23.05
N ARG A 137 -17.35 -25.72 23.13
CA ARG A 137 -18.11 -25.09 24.19
C ARG A 137 -18.54 -26.14 25.20
N VAL A 138 -18.36 -25.87 26.47
CA VAL A 138 -18.71 -26.74 27.59
C VAL A 138 -19.73 -25.99 28.44
N PHE A 139 -20.96 -26.48 28.46
CA PHE A 139 -22.00 -26.01 29.38
C PHE A 139 -21.98 -26.91 30.62
N ILE A 140 -21.73 -26.32 31.78
CA ILE A 140 -21.77 -27.03 33.06
C ILE A 140 -23.18 -26.84 33.64
N ASN A 141 -23.97 -27.90 33.64
CA ASN A 141 -25.35 -27.91 34.10
C ASN A 141 -25.45 -28.62 35.47
N SER A 142 -26.30 -28.11 36.37
CA SER A 142 -26.63 -28.80 37.63
C SER A 142 -27.37 -30.10 37.35
N SER A 143 -26.90 -31.23 37.90
CA SER A 143 -27.56 -32.53 37.73
C SER A 143 -28.95 -32.58 38.36
N ASP A 144 -29.17 -31.83 39.45
CA ASP A 144 -30.37 -31.90 40.27
C ASP A 144 -31.45 -30.90 39.82
N THR A 145 -31.08 -29.82 39.11
CA THR A 145 -32.00 -28.75 38.69
C THR A 145 -32.04 -28.50 37.18
N GLY A 146 -31.15 -29.13 36.39
CA GLY A 146 -31.03 -28.92 34.95
C GLY A 146 -30.53 -27.53 34.53
N ARG A 147 -30.23 -26.62 35.48
CA ARG A 147 -29.85 -25.24 35.19
C ARG A 147 -28.38 -25.15 34.73
N SER A 148 -28.13 -24.41 33.65
CA SER A 148 -26.78 -24.02 33.21
C SER A 148 -26.15 -23.07 34.23
N ILE A 149 -25.04 -23.51 34.83
CA ILE A 149 -24.27 -22.80 35.85
C ILE A 149 -23.26 -21.86 35.17
N THR A 150 -22.44 -22.41 34.26
CA THR A 150 -21.44 -21.63 33.54
C THR A 150 -21.14 -22.22 32.15
N CYS A 151 -20.65 -21.36 31.26
CA CYS A 151 -20.29 -21.67 29.88
C CYS A 151 -18.80 -21.40 29.69
N LEU A 152 -18.06 -22.40 29.21
CA LEU A 152 -16.63 -22.32 28.92
C LEU A 152 -16.40 -22.58 27.43
N GLU A 153 -15.56 -21.80 26.75
CA GLU A 153 -15.20 -21.97 25.35
C GLU A 153 -13.68 -22.08 25.19
N ALA A 154 -13.22 -23.21 24.65
CA ALA A 154 -11.83 -23.52 24.35
C ALA A 154 -11.59 -23.47 22.83
N GLU A 155 -10.62 -22.69 22.36
CA GLU A 155 -10.23 -22.68 20.95
C GLU A 155 -9.28 -23.84 20.64
N LEU A 156 -9.49 -24.53 19.53
CA LEU A 156 -8.70 -25.69 19.09
C LEU A 156 -7.69 -25.26 18.00
N SER A 157 -6.45 -25.72 18.13
CA SER A 157 -5.37 -25.48 17.17
C SER A 157 -4.65 -26.79 16.83
N ASN A 158 -4.10 -26.90 15.63
CA ASN A 158 -3.22 -28.00 15.22
C ASN A 158 -1.73 -27.59 15.16
N GLY A 159 -1.40 -26.43 15.76
CA GLY A 159 -0.05 -25.86 15.77
C GLY A 159 0.42 -25.26 14.44
N LYS A 160 -0.35 -25.37 13.35
CA LYS A 160 0.01 -24.88 12.02
C LYS A 160 -0.64 -23.51 11.77
N THR A 161 0.14 -22.55 11.28
CA THR A 161 -0.35 -21.19 10.98
C THR A 161 0.20 -20.66 9.65
N VAL A 162 -0.58 -19.79 9.00
CA VAL A 162 -0.18 -19.03 7.81
C VAL A 162 0.61 -17.78 8.18
N TYR A 163 0.52 -17.28 9.41
CA TYR A 163 1.34 -16.16 9.86
C TYR A 163 2.74 -16.63 10.21
N GLN A 164 3.72 -16.25 9.39
CA GLN A 164 5.13 -16.60 9.58
C GLN A 164 5.96 -15.31 9.41
N PRO A 165 6.53 -14.75 10.50
CA PRO A 165 7.32 -13.51 10.43
C PRO A 165 8.41 -13.49 9.36
N GLY A 166 8.99 -14.66 9.04
CA GLY A 166 9.92 -14.83 7.93
C GLY A 166 9.36 -14.41 6.57
N VAL A 167 8.08 -14.65 6.28
CA VAL A 167 7.42 -14.24 5.02
C VAL A 167 7.36 -12.70 4.92
N GLY A 168 7.04 -12.03 6.03
CA GLY A 168 7.04 -10.57 6.11
C GLY A 168 8.44 -9.99 5.84
N TRP A 169 9.46 -10.47 6.56
CA TRP A 169 10.83 -9.98 6.37
C TRP A 169 11.43 -10.33 5.00
N THR A 170 11.17 -11.53 4.46
CA THR A 170 11.62 -11.90 3.11
C THR A 170 10.97 -11.04 2.04
N THR A 171 9.66 -10.76 2.13
CA THR A 171 8.98 -9.87 1.17
C THR A 171 9.45 -8.41 1.27
N ALA A 172 9.78 -7.94 2.48
CA ALA A 172 10.40 -6.64 2.70
C ALA A 172 11.80 -6.52 2.09
N ILE A 173 12.68 -7.50 2.35
CA ILE A 173 14.06 -7.54 1.82
C ILE A 173 14.03 -7.61 0.30
N ILE A 174 13.19 -8.45 -0.30
CA ILE A 174 13.06 -8.54 -1.76
C ILE A 174 12.58 -7.21 -2.37
N SER A 175 11.60 -6.55 -1.75
CA SER A 175 11.13 -5.23 -2.20
C SER A 175 12.25 -4.18 -2.15
N GLY A 176 13.04 -4.15 -1.07
CA GLY A 176 14.20 -3.27 -0.92
C GLY A 176 15.30 -3.55 -1.95
N LEU A 177 15.64 -4.81 -2.18
CA LEU A 177 16.59 -5.24 -3.21
C LEU A 177 16.12 -4.86 -4.63
N GLY A 178 14.80 -4.85 -4.88
CA GLY A 178 14.21 -4.36 -6.13
C GLY A 178 14.44 -2.86 -6.36
N LEU A 179 14.23 -2.04 -5.33
CA LEU A 179 14.53 -0.60 -5.38
C LEU A 179 16.03 -0.34 -5.55
N ALA A 180 16.89 -1.09 -4.85
CA ALA A 180 18.34 -1.02 -5.01
C ALA A 180 18.79 -1.42 -6.43
N ALA A 181 18.26 -2.51 -6.98
CA ALA A 181 18.54 -2.94 -8.34
C ALA A 181 18.10 -1.90 -9.38
N SER A 182 16.93 -1.27 -9.20
CA SER A 182 16.48 -0.15 -10.05
C SER A 182 17.44 1.05 -9.96
N ALA A 183 17.87 1.43 -8.76
CA ALA A 183 18.79 2.54 -8.55
C ALA A 183 20.17 2.29 -9.17
N VAL A 184 20.74 1.08 -8.99
CA VAL A 184 22.01 0.66 -9.62
C VAL A 184 21.88 0.64 -11.14
N THR A 185 20.79 0.07 -11.68
CA THR A 185 20.52 0.05 -13.13
C THR A 185 20.44 1.48 -13.70
N SER A 186 19.81 2.41 -12.98
CA SER A 186 19.75 3.83 -13.36
C SER A 186 21.13 4.51 -13.27
N ALA A 187 21.96 4.14 -12.30
CA ALA A 187 23.29 4.72 -12.10
C ALA A 187 24.30 4.28 -13.18
N LEU A 188 24.08 3.11 -13.79
CA LEU A 188 24.81 2.57 -14.94
C LEU A 188 24.32 3.15 -16.29
N GLY A 189 23.37 4.08 -16.29
CA GLY A 189 22.82 4.72 -17.50
C GLY A 189 21.61 4.02 -18.12
N HIS A 190 21.23 2.83 -17.64
CA HIS A 190 20.14 2.01 -18.18
C HIS A 190 18.76 2.48 -17.70
N SER A 191 18.36 3.67 -18.15
CA SER A 191 17.16 4.38 -17.68
C SER A 191 15.86 3.62 -17.96
N LYS A 192 15.70 2.96 -19.12
CA LYS A 192 14.46 2.25 -19.47
C LYS A 192 14.25 1.03 -18.58
N ALA A 193 15.30 0.23 -18.39
CA ALA A 193 15.27 -0.91 -17.49
C ALA A 193 15.01 -0.48 -16.05
N ALA A 194 15.69 0.56 -15.56
CA ALA A 194 15.50 1.10 -14.22
C ALA A 194 14.04 1.51 -13.93
N ILE A 195 13.40 2.22 -14.86
CA ILE A 195 11.98 2.62 -14.77
C ILE A 195 11.06 1.41 -14.69
N HIS A 196 11.29 0.39 -15.54
CA HIS A 196 10.47 -0.83 -15.54
C HIS A 196 10.57 -1.61 -14.22
N ILE A 197 11.78 -1.73 -13.66
CA ILE A 197 11.99 -2.39 -12.36
C ILE A 197 11.29 -1.59 -11.25
N ALA A 198 11.48 -0.26 -11.20
CA ALA A 198 10.82 0.60 -10.21
C ALA A 198 9.30 0.47 -10.26
N THR A 199 8.71 0.45 -11.46
CA THR A 199 7.27 0.31 -11.65
C THR A 199 6.76 -1.04 -11.15
N ASN A 200 7.42 -2.14 -11.52
CA ASN A 200 7.03 -3.49 -11.07
C ASN A 200 7.17 -3.67 -9.55
N VAL A 201 8.21 -3.09 -8.94
CA VAL A 201 8.44 -3.12 -7.49
C VAL A 201 7.39 -2.27 -6.74
N LEU A 202 7.04 -1.09 -7.26
CA LEU A 202 5.96 -0.27 -6.71
C LEU A 202 4.61 -1.00 -6.77
N SER A 203 4.31 -1.68 -7.88
CA SER A 203 3.09 -2.49 -8.01
C SER A 203 3.09 -3.72 -7.09
N LEU A 204 4.23 -4.39 -6.88
CA LEU A 204 4.38 -5.47 -5.90
C LEU A 204 4.10 -4.97 -4.46
N PHE A 205 4.71 -3.84 -4.09
CA PHE A 205 4.54 -3.23 -2.77
C PHE A 205 3.10 -2.74 -2.55
N GLY A 206 2.49 -2.10 -3.55
CA GLY A 206 1.09 -1.68 -3.50
C GLY A 206 0.10 -2.84 -3.37
N PHE A 207 0.42 -4.03 -3.89
CA PHE A 207 -0.35 -5.25 -3.63
C PHE A 207 -0.16 -5.75 -2.18
N MET A 208 1.06 -5.71 -1.63
CA MET A 208 1.28 -6.05 -0.21
C MET A 208 0.52 -5.10 0.72
N GLN A 209 0.53 -3.80 0.41
CA GLN A 209 -0.31 -2.80 1.09
C GLN A 209 -1.80 -3.10 0.94
N SER A 210 -2.30 -3.54 -0.22
CA SER A 210 -3.72 -3.90 -0.36
C SER A 210 -4.10 -5.13 0.48
N GLN A 211 -3.23 -6.15 0.57
CA GLN A 211 -3.43 -7.28 1.50
C GLN A 211 -3.49 -6.80 2.96
N ALA A 212 -2.57 -5.92 3.36
CA ALA A 212 -2.56 -5.34 4.71
C ALA A 212 -3.83 -4.55 5.02
N MET A 213 -4.28 -3.71 4.08
CA MET A 213 -5.53 -2.94 4.13
C MET A 213 -6.77 -3.81 4.29
N PHE A 214 -6.87 -4.92 3.55
CA PHE A 214 -7.98 -5.85 3.74
C PHE A 214 -7.96 -6.45 5.15
N GLY A 215 -6.78 -6.78 5.68
CA GLY A 215 -6.57 -7.18 7.09
C GLY A 215 -6.93 -6.12 8.13
N MET A 216 -6.92 -4.83 7.78
CA MET A 216 -7.34 -3.72 8.65
C MET A 216 -8.86 -3.49 8.70
N SER A 217 -9.64 -4.05 7.77
CA SER A 217 -11.10 -3.89 7.78
C SER A 217 -11.77 -4.55 9.00
N SER A 218 -12.84 -3.95 9.52
CA SER A 218 -13.51 -4.34 10.78
C SER A 218 -14.33 -5.63 10.70
N VAL A 219 -14.31 -6.28 9.53
CA VAL A 219 -15.00 -7.53 9.21
C VAL A 219 -14.47 -8.69 10.05
N HIS A 220 -15.39 -9.55 10.51
CA HIS A 220 -15.04 -10.82 11.15
C HIS A 220 -14.67 -11.86 10.08
N MET A 221 -13.39 -11.85 9.70
CA MET A 221 -12.83 -12.80 8.72
C MET A 221 -12.45 -14.13 9.40
N PRO A 222 -12.44 -15.26 8.66
CA PRO A 222 -11.84 -16.52 9.12
C PRO A 222 -10.39 -16.33 9.64
N PRO A 223 -9.94 -17.07 10.67
CA PRO A 223 -8.60 -16.94 11.27
C PRO A 223 -7.46 -16.98 10.24
N ILE A 224 -7.52 -17.92 9.27
CA ILE A 224 -6.55 -18.06 8.18
C ILE A 224 -6.41 -16.78 7.32
N VAL A 225 -7.51 -16.05 7.07
CA VAL A 225 -7.50 -14.79 6.31
C VAL A 225 -6.87 -13.66 7.14
N GLN A 226 -7.14 -13.63 8.45
CA GLN A 226 -6.53 -12.67 9.36
C GLN A 226 -5.01 -12.86 9.46
N LEU A 227 -4.56 -14.12 9.47
CA LEU A 227 -3.14 -14.48 9.68
C LEU A 227 -2.35 -14.42 8.37
N TRP A 228 -2.97 -14.75 7.23
CA TRP A 228 -2.45 -14.39 5.91
C TRP A 228 -2.22 -12.87 5.77
N THR A 229 -3.23 -12.06 6.05
CA THR A 229 -3.13 -10.59 5.93
C THR A 229 -2.23 -9.96 6.99
N GLN A 230 -1.96 -10.64 8.12
CA GLN A 230 -0.98 -10.20 9.12
C GLN A 230 0.47 -10.22 8.57
N ASN A 231 0.81 -11.12 7.64
CA ASN A 231 2.16 -11.21 7.05
C ASN A 231 2.62 -9.93 6.35
N PHE A 232 1.69 -9.07 5.89
CA PHE A 232 1.99 -7.89 5.07
C PHE A 232 1.92 -6.57 5.84
N GLN A 233 1.58 -6.58 7.13
CA GLN A 233 1.34 -5.37 7.95
C GLN A 233 2.58 -4.49 8.12
N TRP A 234 3.78 -5.04 7.91
CA TRP A 234 5.03 -4.29 7.82
C TRP A 234 5.01 -3.24 6.69
N SER A 235 4.29 -3.49 5.58
CA SER A 235 4.14 -2.55 4.45
C SER A 235 3.27 -1.33 4.78
N MET A 236 2.62 -1.36 5.95
CA MET A 236 1.84 -0.29 6.55
C MET A 236 2.47 0.21 7.86
N GLY A 237 3.74 -0.11 8.11
CA GLY A 237 4.50 0.34 9.28
C GLY A 237 4.13 -0.31 10.62
N ILE A 238 3.25 -1.31 10.63
CA ILE A 238 2.84 -1.98 11.87
C ILE A 238 3.81 -3.14 12.15
N VAL A 239 4.89 -2.82 12.88
CA VAL A 239 5.93 -3.77 13.32
C VAL A 239 6.21 -3.53 14.80
N ARG A 240 6.20 -4.58 15.62
CA ARG A 240 6.44 -4.48 17.06
C ARG A 240 7.93 -4.38 17.36
N VAL A 241 8.34 -3.35 18.10
CA VAL A 241 9.70 -3.20 18.65
C VAL A 241 9.59 -2.80 20.13
N GLY A 242 10.18 -3.56 21.06
CA GLY A 242 9.94 -3.39 22.50
C GLY A 242 10.34 -2.01 23.07
N PHE A 243 11.42 -1.41 22.55
CA PHE A 243 11.79 -0.03 22.87
C PHE A 243 10.77 0.99 22.33
N LEU A 244 10.27 0.76 21.12
CA LEU A 244 9.31 1.66 20.47
C LEU A 244 7.97 1.69 21.20
N GLU A 245 7.46 0.53 21.65
CA GLU A 245 6.24 0.49 22.48
C GLU A 245 6.41 1.31 23.77
N THR A 246 7.58 1.21 24.43
CA THR A 246 7.90 2.02 25.62
C THR A 246 7.95 3.53 25.29
N LEU A 247 8.54 3.91 24.16
CA LEU A 247 8.63 5.30 23.70
C LEU A 247 7.25 5.87 23.35
N CYS A 248 6.41 5.12 22.64
CA CYS A 248 5.04 5.49 22.30
C CYS A 248 4.20 5.67 23.58
N THR A 249 4.23 4.68 24.48
CA THR A 249 3.51 4.73 25.76
C THR A 249 4.01 5.87 26.68
N TRP A 250 5.29 6.24 26.61
CA TRP A 250 5.81 7.44 27.28
C TRP A 250 5.24 8.72 26.66
N TYR A 251 5.32 8.88 25.34
CA TYR A 251 4.83 10.07 24.63
C TYR A 251 3.32 10.29 24.86
N GLN A 252 2.52 9.23 24.74
CA GLN A 252 1.09 9.28 24.98
C GLN A 252 0.76 9.75 26.41
N ARG A 253 1.44 9.21 27.43
CA ARG A 253 1.26 9.62 28.84
C ARG A 253 1.69 11.08 29.06
N SER A 254 2.85 11.47 28.53
CA SER A 254 3.39 12.84 28.65
C SER A 254 2.53 13.90 27.95
N THR A 255 1.66 13.49 27.02
CA THR A 255 0.76 14.37 26.28
C THR A 255 -0.70 14.32 26.76
N GLY A 256 -0.98 13.62 27.85
CA GLY A 256 -2.29 13.56 28.52
C GLY A 256 -3.21 12.40 28.09
N GLY A 257 -2.75 11.54 27.18
CA GLY A 257 -3.43 10.31 26.80
C GLY A 257 -3.35 9.21 27.87
N ARG A 258 -4.17 8.17 27.73
CA ARG A 258 -4.20 7.01 28.63
C ARG A 258 -3.96 5.73 27.84
N PRO A 259 -2.78 5.08 27.96
CA PRO A 259 -2.47 3.90 27.17
C PRO A 259 -3.38 2.73 27.51
N SER A 260 -3.68 1.92 26.50
CA SER A 260 -4.37 0.65 26.71
C SER A 260 -3.47 -0.32 27.48
N THR A 261 -4.12 -1.30 28.12
CA THR A 261 -3.48 -2.39 28.84
C THR A 261 -4.14 -3.72 28.46
N LEU A 262 -4.46 -3.88 27.17
CA LEU A 262 -5.14 -5.05 26.61
C LEU A 262 -4.19 -6.25 26.54
N ILE A 263 -2.92 -6.00 26.24
CA ILE A 263 -1.85 -7.00 26.19
C ILE A 263 -1.30 -7.21 27.60
N VAL A 264 -1.05 -6.12 28.34
CA VAL A 264 -0.50 -6.21 29.72
C VAL A 264 -1.45 -6.96 30.67
N ASN A 265 -2.77 -6.94 30.43
CA ASN A 265 -3.75 -7.71 31.22
C ASN A 265 -4.29 -8.98 30.54
N HIS A 266 -3.58 -9.59 29.58
CA HIS A 266 -4.00 -10.88 28.98
C HIS A 266 -4.37 -11.95 30.05
N SER A 267 -3.68 -11.97 31.18
CA SER A 267 -3.91 -12.91 32.29
C SER A 267 -5.03 -12.51 33.27
N LYS A 268 -5.58 -11.30 33.17
CA LYS A 268 -6.62 -10.77 34.08
C LYS A 268 -7.94 -10.43 33.38
N LYS A 269 -7.98 -10.43 32.04
CA LYS A 269 -9.18 -10.11 31.25
C LYS A 269 -9.43 -11.22 30.23
N SER A 270 -10.62 -11.82 30.30
CA SER A 270 -11.12 -12.78 29.31
C SER A 270 -11.45 -12.07 27.99
N ILE A 271 -10.45 -11.95 27.10
CA ILE A 271 -10.59 -11.29 25.80
C ILE A 271 -11.35 -12.21 24.83
N GLN A 272 -12.68 -12.12 24.85
CA GLN A 272 -13.55 -12.78 23.88
C GLN A 272 -13.36 -12.17 22.47
N ILE A 273 -12.69 -12.89 21.58
CA ILE A 273 -12.72 -12.62 20.14
C ILE A 273 -14.10 -13.04 19.61
N LEU A 274 -15.10 -12.17 19.80
CA LEU A 274 -16.51 -12.54 19.71
C LEU A 274 -16.93 -13.09 18.33
N LYS A 275 -17.00 -14.42 18.22
CA LYS A 275 -17.75 -15.18 17.19
C LYS A 275 -19.26 -14.92 17.36
N LYS A 276 -19.74 -13.73 16.96
CA LYS A 276 -21.13 -13.33 17.18
C LYS A 276 -22.09 -14.04 16.22
N ARG A 277 -22.71 -15.15 16.66
CA ARG A 277 -24.03 -15.55 16.12
C ARG A 277 -25.04 -14.45 16.46
N PHE A 278 -25.88 -14.10 15.49
CA PHE A 278 -26.81 -12.98 15.59
C PHE A 278 -28.08 -13.41 16.35
N HIS A 279 -28.26 -12.88 17.55
CA HIS A 279 -29.59 -12.71 18.14
C HIS A 279 -29.78 -11.22 18.44
N GLY A 280 -30.98 -10.73 18.13
CA GLY A 280 -31.26 -9.31 17.98
C GLY A 280 -31.84 -8.68 19.24
N THR A 281 -31.09 -7.76 19.85
CA THR A 281 -31.68 -6.68 20.66
C THR A 281 -30.78 -5.46 20.62
N LEU A 282 -31.34 -4.30 20.26
CA LEU A 282 -30.61 -3.03 20.27
C LEU A 282 -30.74 -2.38 21.65
N LEU A 283 -29.69 -2.45 22.47
CA LEU A 283 -29.63 -1.73 23.74
C LEU A 283 -28.58 -0.62 23.69
N LYS A 284 -29.08 0.61 23.50
CA LYS A 284 -28.33 1.87 23.46
C LYS A 284 -27.87 2.25 24.87
N ARG A 285 -26.68 1.79 25.30
CA ARG A 285 -26.14 2.07 26.64
C ARG A 285 -25.55 3.49 26.75
N ALA A 286 -26.40 4.45 27.12
CA ALA A 286 -25.97 5.57 27.94
C ALA A 286 -25.95 5.11 29.42
N GLY A 287 -25.00 5.60 30.22
CA GLY A 287 -24.85 5.23 31.63
C GLY A 287 -23.42 5.47 32.13
N LYS A 288 -23.29 6.12 33.28
CA LYS A 288 -22.02 6.55 33.89
C LYS A 288 -21.85 5.84 35.25
N SER A 289 -20.61 5.75 35.72
CA SER A 289 -20.17 5.29 37.05
C SER A 289 -20.12 3.77 37.32
N GLY A 290 -18.99 3.33 37.89
CA GLY A 290 -19.04 2.70 39.21
C GLY A 290 -19.19 1.17 39.37
N ALA A 291 -18.57 0.32 38.54
CA ALA A 291 -18.22 -1.06 38.91
C ALA A 291 -17.22 -1.69 37.93
N ASP A 292 -16.28 -2.51 38.41
CA ASP A 292 -15.39 -3.34 37.58
C ASP A 292 -16.13 -4.60 37.06
N THR A 293 -17.19 -4.37 36.29
CA THR A 293 -17.84 -5.42 35.50
C THR A 293 -16.85 -5.92 34.46
N HIS A 294 -16.62 -7.24 34.37
CA HIS A 294 -15.80 -7.88 33.34
C HIS A 294 -16.32 -7.57 31.93
N LYS A 295 -15.83 -6.47 31.35
CA LYS A 295 -16.28 -5.93 30.07
C LYS A 295 -15.57 -6.66 28.93
N SER A 296 -16.27 -7.58 28.28
CA SER A 296 -15.79 -8.25 27.06
C SER A 296 -15.55 -7.22 25.94
N ILE A 297 -14.28 -6.90 25.67
CA ILE A 297 -13.87 -5.96 24.61
C ILE A 297 -13.70 -6.73 23.31
N VAL A 298 -14.55 -6.43 22.32
CA VAL A 298 -14.56 -7.12 21.03
C VAL A 298 -13.58 -6.43 20.07
N ILE A 299 -12.36 -6.97 19.98
CA ILE A 299 -11.28 -6.41 19.14
C ILE A 299 -11.56 -6.68 17.65
N ARG A 300 -11.46 -5.65 16.79
CA ARG A 300 -11.74 -5.72 15.34
C ARG A 300 -10.76 -4.87 14.52
N GLY A 301 -10.69 -5.14 13.20
CA GLY A 301 -9.98 -4.33 12.22
C GLY A 301 -8.57 -3.90 12.62
N ILE A 302 -8.31 -2.59 12.63
CA ILE A 302 -6.98 -2.02 12.97
C ILE A 302 -6.54 -2.42 14.39
N GLN A 303 -7.44 -2.39 15.38
CA GLN A 303 -7.12 -2.84 16.75
C GLN A 303 -6.74 -4.33 16.78
N ARG A 304 -7.38 -5.17 15.95
CA ARG A 304 -7.06 -6.62 15.84
C ARG A 304 -5.67 -6.83 15.24
N VAL A 305 -5.30 -6.01 14.25
CA VAL A 305 -3.98 -6.06 13.61
C VAL A 305 -2.87 -5.67 14.59
N GLY A 306 -3.05 -4.61 15.38
CA GLY A 306 -2.12 -4.22 16.44
C GLY A 306 -2.00 -5.28 17.54
N TYR A 307 -3.14 -5.78 18.04
CA TYR A 307 -3.20 -6.85 19.03
C TYR A 307 -2.46 -8.13 18.56
N LYS A 308 -2.67 -8.57 17.30
CA LYS A 308 -1.93 -9.69 16.71
C LYS A 308 -0.46 -9.40 16.41
N ALA A 309 -0.06 -8.13 16.27
CA ALA A 309 1.34 -7.74 16.21
C ALA A 309 2.00 -7.69 17.61
N GLY A 310 1.23 -7.69 18.70
CA GLY A 310 1.74 -7.46 20.06
C GLY A 310 1.97 -5.99 20.41
N ILE A 311 1.24 -5.09 19.74
CA ILE A 311 1.25 -3.63 19.90
C ILE A 311 -0.02 -3.24 20.68
N GLU A 312 0.12 -2.47 21.75
CA GLU A 312 -1.05 -1.98 22.52
C GLU A 312 -1.92 -1.09 21.61
N SER A 313 -3.26 -1.14 21.76
CA SER A 313 -4.15 -0.54 20.76
C SER A 313 -3.91 0.96 20.57
N THR A 314 -3.52 1.68 21.62
CA THR A 314 -3.24 3.12 21.56
C THR A 314 -1.88 3.47 20.94
N ASN A 315 -0.94 2.52 20.87
CA ASN A 315 0.39 2.76 20.27
C ASN A 315 0.36 2.64 18.74
N ILE A 316 -0.72 2.13 18.12
CA ILE A 316 -0.75 1.76 16.68
C ILE A 316 -0.46 2.94 15.75
N PHE A 317 -1.09 4.10 15.98
CA PHE A 317 -0.87 5.31 15.16
C PHE A 317 0.60 5.75 15.24
N LEU A 318 1.12 5.93 16.46
CA LEU A 318 2.45 6.49 16.70
C LEU A 318 3.57 5.52 16.26
N THR A 319 3.42 4.21 16.52
CA THR A 319 4.35 3.18 16.01
C THR A 319 4.42 3.23 14.48
N GLY A 320 3.28 3.24 13.78
CA GLY A 320 3.25 3.33 12.32
C GLY A 320 3.81 4.66 11.78
N LEU A 321 3.57 5.79 12.47
CA LEU A 321 4.12 7.09 12.12
C LEU A 321 5.66 7.10 12.22
N ILE A 322 6.21 6.57 13.32
CA ILE A 322 7.66 6.48 13.54
C ILE A 322 8.32 5.58 12.49
N PHE A 323 7.69 4.46 12.10
CA PHE A 323 8.19 3.64 10.99
C PHE A 323 8.19 4.37 9.64
N PHE A 324 7.17 5.16 9.32
CA PHE A 324 7.17 5.99 8.11
C PHE A 324 8.33 6.99 8.11
N VAL A 325 8.54 7.70 9.22
CA VAL A 325 9.66 8.67 9.36
C VAL A 325 11.01 7.95 9.28
N PHE A 326 11.15 6.79 9.92
CA PHE A 326 12.37 5.96 9.88
C PHE A 326 12.72 5.48 8.46
N PHE A 327 11.75 4.96 7.69
CA PHE A 327 12.02 4.56 6.31
C PHE A 327 12.31 5.76 5.40
N ALA A 328 11.71 6.93 5.66
CA ALA A 328 12.04 8.16 4.95
C ALA A 328 13.46 8.67 5.26
N THR A 329 13.90 8.70 6.52
CA THR A 329 15.26 9.11 6.87
C THR A 329 16.29 8.10 6.38
N LEU A 330 16.03 6.79 6.51
CA LEU A 330 16.88 5.72 5.97
C LEU A 330 17.09 5.87 4.45
N ALA A 331 16.02 6.09 3.69
CA ALA A 331 16.12 6.30 2.24
C ALA A 331 16.97 7.53 1.89
N MET A 332 16.82 8.63 2.63
CA MET A 332 17.62 9.85 2.42
C MET A 332 19.10 9.64 2.80
N ILE A 333 19.38 8.87 3.86
CA ILE A 333 20.74 8.47 4.24
C ILE A 333 21.39 7.61 3.14
N CYS A 334 20.67 6.64 2.58
CA CYS A 334 21.16 5.84 1.44
C CYS A 334 21.50 6.71 0.22
N VAL A 335 20.69 7.73 -0.09
CA VAL A 335 20.97 8.69 -1.18
C VAL A 335 22.19 9.54 -0.88
N ALA A 336 22.35 10.02 0.36
CA ALA A 336 23.51 10.79 0.79
C ALA A 336 24.80 9.96 0.66
N ILE A 337 24.82 8.73 1.20
CA ILE A 337 25.94 7.78 1.09
C ILE A 337 26.27 7.51 -0.40
N PHE A 338 25.26 7.23 -1.23
CA PHE A 338 25.47 7.00 -2.65
C PHE A 338 26.11 8.21 -3.37
N SER A 339 25.70 9.44 -3.03
CA SER A 339 26.30 10.65 -3.58
C SER A 339 27.77 10.84 -3.18
N VAL A 340 28.15 10.44 -1.96
CA VAL A 340 29.55 10.46 -1.48
C VAL A 340 30.38 9.39 -2.19
N ILE A 341 29.86 8.17 -2.34
CA ILE A 341 30.53 7.09 -3.09
C ILE A 341 30.76 7.50 -4.56
N ARG A 342 29.76 8.09 -5.22
CA ARG A 342 29.89 8.66 -6.58
C ARG A 342 31.03 9.70 -6.65
N LYS A 343 31.05 10.68 -5.74
CA LYS A 343 32.11 11.71 -5.69
C LYS A 343 33.50 11.11 -5.45
N SER A 344 33.60 10.11 -4.57
CA SER A 344 34.86 9.40 -4.31
C SER A 344 35.38 8.66 -5.55
N LEU A 345 34.50 7.92 -6.26
CA LEU A 345 34.84 7.20 -7.48
C LEU A 345 35.26 8.11 -8.64
N VAL A 346 34.64 9.29 -8.77
CA VAL A 346 35.06 10.33 -9.73
C VAL A 346 36.41 10.92 -9.33
N LYS A 347 36.64 11.25 -8.05
CA LYS A 347 37.95 11.70 -7.55
C LYS A 347 39.06 10.65 -7.76
N SER A 348 38.70 9.36 -7.74
CA SER A 348 39.60 8.25 -8.06
C SER A 348 39.76 7.97 -9.57
N GLY A 349 39.21 8.80 -10.45
CA GLY A 349 39.32 8.66 -11.91
C GLY A 349 38.59 7.45 -12.51
N LYS A 350 37.80 6.70 -11.72
CA LYS A 350 37.16 5.44 -12.15
C LYS A 350 35.83 5.64 -12.88
N ILE A 351 35.27 6.84 -12.85
CA ILE A 351 33.99 7.22 -13.48
C ILE A 351 34.17 8.62 -14.09
N LYS A 352 33.65 8.83 -15.31
CA LYS A 352 33.64 10.16 -15.95
C LYS A 352 32.84 11.17 -15.12
N ASN A 353 33.29 12.43 -15.13
CA ASN A 353 32.66 13.51 -14.38
C ASN A 353 31.44 14.09 -15.14
N ASP A 354 30.42 13.27 -15.36
CA ASP A 354 29.15 13.74 -15.94
C ASP A 354 28.45 14.69 -14.95
N GLU A 355 28.08 15.90 -15.38
CA GLU A 355 27.48 16.95 -14.54
C GLU A 355 26.01 16.67 -14.13
N VAL A 356 25.81 15.59 -13.38
CA VAL A 356 24.52 15.26 -12.78
C VAL A 356 24.17 16.35 -11.74
N LYS A 357 23.11 17.12 -11.99
CA LYS A 357 22.62 18.19 -11.08
C LYS A 357 21.97 17.61 -9.82
N TRP A 358 22.81 17.12 -8.90
CA TRP A 358 22.44 16.36 -7.70
C TRP A 358 21.41 17.03 -6.79
N ASN A 359 21.32 18.37 -6.77
CA ASN A 359 20.45 19.12 -5.85
C ASN A 359 18.94 18.81 -5.98
N PHE A 360 18.51 18.23 -7.09
CA PHE A 360 17.10 17.87 -7.33
C PHE A 360 16.77 16.40 -6.98
N ILE A 361 17.74 15.50 -7.08
CA ILE A 361 17.58 14.04 -6.85
C ILE A 361 17.03 13.71 -5.44
N PRO A 362 17.57 14.22 -4.32
CA PRO A 362 17.07 13.87 -2.99
C PRO A 362 15.65 14.39 -2.76
N LYS A 363 15.26 15.51 -3.38
CA LYS A 363 13.89 16.04 -3.31
C LYS A 363 12.91 15.10 -4.02
N GLY A 364 13.24 14.64 -5.23
CA GLY A 364 12.42 13.67 -5.96
C GLY A 364 12.28 12.31 -5.27
N ILE A 365 13.33 11.84 -4.60
CA ILE A 365 13.30 10.57 -3.83
C ILE A 365 12.47 10.72 -2.55
N LEU A 366 12.59 11.84 -1.83
CA LEU A 366 11.75 12.12 -0.65
C LEU A 366 10.26 12.08 -1.01
N PHE A 367 9.83 12.78 -2.07
CA PHE A 367 8.44 12.73 -2.52
C PHE A 367 8.01 11.31 -2.96
N ARG A 368 8.90 10.49 -3.54
CA ARG A 368 8.59 9.09 -3.86
C ARG A 368 8.33 8.26 -2.60
N VAL A 369 9.09 8.44 -1.52
CA VAL A 369 8.82 7.74 -0.24
C VAL A 369 7.52 8.23 0.39
N ILE A 370 7.26 9.54 0.34
CA ILE A 370 5.98 10.11 0.81
C ILE A 370 4.79 9.52 0.02
N LEU A 371 4.91 9.36 -1.31
CA LEU A 371 3.88 8.72 -2.14
C LEU A 371 3.67 7.23 -1.81
N ILE A 372 4.75 6.49 -1.53
CA ILE A 372 4.70 5.06 -1.16
C ILE A 372 4.06 4.85 0.22
N GLY A 373 4.37 5.71 1.19
CA GLY A 373 3.77 5.69 2.52
C GLY A 373 2.43 6.41 2.62
N TYR A 374 1.96 7.08 1.57
CA TYR A 374 0.72 7.86 1.61
C TYR A 374 -0.52 7.06 2.04
N PRO A 375 -0.75 5.81 1.57
CA PRO A 375 -1.91 5.03 2.00
C PRO A 375 -1.89 4.67 3.49
N GLN A 376 -0.69 4.47 4.06
CA GLN A 376 -0.45 4.24 5.48
C GLN A 376 -0.75 5.51 6.29
N ILE A 377 -0.22 6.67 5.88
CA ILE A 377 -0.50 7.95 6.56
C ILE A 377 -1.99 8.29 6.50
N CYS A 378 -2.64 8.13 5.35
CA CYS A 378 -4.08 8.33 5.23
C CYS A 378 -4.88 7.41 6.15
N ILE A 379 -4.53 6.12 6.28
CA ILE A 379 -5.27 5.21 7.16
C ILE A 379 -5.01 5.53 8.64
N LEU A 380 -3.75 5.63 9.06
CA LEU A 380 -3.42 5.78 10.47
C LEU A 380 -3.84 7.14 11.03
N CYS A 381 -3.68 8.25 10.29
CA CYS A 381 -4.15 9.56 10.75
C CYS A 381 -5.68 9.66 10.81
N LEU A 382 -6.40 9.08 9.83
CA LEU A 382 -7.87 9.06 9.86
C LEU A 382 -8.41 8.08 10.93
N TRP A 383 -7.63 7.10 11.35
CA TRP A 383 -7.97 6.19 12.44
C TRP A 383 -7.73 6.83 13.81
N GLU A 384 -6.66 7.63 13.98
CA GLU A 384 -6.43 8.42 15.20
C GLU A 384 -7.62 9.36 15.49
N PHE A 385 -8.16 10.02 14.47
CA PHE A 385 -9.40 10.80 14.54
C PHE A 385 -10.67 10.00 14.96
N THR A 386 -10.57 8.68 15.12
CA THR A 386 -11.65 7.85 15.70
C THR A 386 -11.39 7.43 17.14
N GLN A 387 -10.12 7.25 17.54
CA GLN A 387 -9.78 6.84 18.91
C GLN A 387 -9.62 8.04 19.85
N HIS A 388 -8.91 9.07 19.40
CA HIS A 388 -8.44 10.21 20.22
C HIS A 388 -7.57 9.74 21.39
N ASP A 389 -6.51 9.00 21.10
CA ASP A 389 -5.68 8.33 22.11
C ASP A 389 -4.78 9.31 22.90
N SER A 390 -4.43 10.45 22.30
CA SER A 390 -3.89 11.64 22.99
C SER A 390 -4.21 12.93 22.23
N PRO A 391 -4.46 14.08 22.91
CA PRO A 391 -4.61 15.38 22.25
C PRO A 391 -3.44 15.75 21.32
N ALA A 392 -2.20 15.41 21.69
CA ALA A 392 -1.04 15.68 20.84
C ALA A 392 -0.97 14.74 19.63
N GLU A 393 -1.41 13.48 19.78
CA GLU A 393 -1.43 12.49 18.71
C GLU A 393 -2.48 12.85 17.65
N VAL A 394 -3.65 13.37 18.06
CA VAL A 394 -4.66 13.95 17.16
C VAL A 394 -4.13 15.17 16.40
N ILE A 395 -3.40 16.09 17.06
CA ILE A 395 -2.78 17.24 16.39
C ILE A 395 -1.69 16.77 15.40
N LEU A 396 -0.85 15.81 15.81
CA LEU A 396 0.20 15.23 14.97
C LEU A 396 -0.39 14.51 13.75
N ALA A 397 -1.47 13.75 13.92
CA ALA A 397 -2.23 13.13 12.85
C ALA A 397 -2.77 14.16 11.85
N ALA A 398 -3.33 15.27 12.33
CA ALA A 398 -3.84 16.36 11.49
C ALA A 398 -2.73 17.06 10.70
N VAL A 399 -1.61 17.42 11.35
CA VAL A 399 -0.47 18.04 10.68
C VAL A 399 0.13 17.09 9.64
N MET A 400 0.32 15.81 9.95
CA MET A 400 0.92 14.84 9.04
C MET A 400 0.01 14.49 7.86
N LEU A 401 -1.30 14.36 8.07
CA LEU A 401 -2.26 14.13 7.00
C LEU A 401 -2.38 15.33 6.06
N LEU A 402 -2.44 16.55 6.62
CA LEU A 402 -2.51 17.79 5.85
C LEU A 402 -1.23 18.03 5.05
N THR A 403 -0.06 17.97 5.69
CA THR A 403 1.22 18.25 5.02
C THR A 403 1.52 17.25 3.90
N THR A 404 1.32 15.94 4.11
CA THR A 404 1.53 14.92 3.06
C THR A 404 0.55 15.08 1.90
N THR A 405 -0.74 15.32 2.20
CA THR A 405 -1.77 15.53 1.17
C THR A 405 -1.53 16.80 0.36
N VAL A 406 -1.18 17.92 1.01
CA VAL A 406 -0.82 19.18 0.34
C VAL A 406 0.45 19.03 -0.49
N ALA A 407 1.47 18.33 0.02
CA ALA A 407 2.74 18.10 -0.69
C ALA A 407 2.54 17.29 -1.99
N ILE A 408 1.81 16.16 -1.93
CA ILE A 408 1.50 15.35 -3.12
C ILE A 408 0.53 16.10 -4.04
N GLY A 409 -0.46 16.79 -3.50
CA GLY A 409 -1.44 17.58 -4.27
C GLY A 409 -0.78 18.71 -5.06
N PHE A 410 0.11 19.47 -4.43
CA PHE A 410 0.91 20.53 -5.08
C PHE A 410 1.82 19.96 -6.18
N ALA A 411 2.55 18.88 -5.90
CA ALA A 411 3.42 18.23 -6.88
C ALA A 411 2.62 17.74 -8.10
N THR A 412 1.48 17.11 -7.86
CA THR A 412 0.54 16.65 -8.91
C THR A 412 -0.04 17.81 -9.70
N GLN A 413 -0.43 18.91 -9.05
CA GLN A 413 -0.95 20.10 -9.71
C GLN A 413 0.11 20.79 -10.58
N LYS A 414 1.38 20.86 -10.12
CA LYS A 414 2.51 21.39 -10.91
C LYS A 414 2.75 20.55 -12.16
N VAL A 415 2.76 19.21 -12.07
CA VAL A 415 2.87 18.31 -13.23
C VAL A 415 1.72 18.53 -14.21
N VAL A 416 0.47 18.58 -13.74
CA VAL A 416 -0.71 18.78 -14.63
C VAL A 416 -0.71 20.16 -15.28
N ARG A 417 -0.26 21.23 -14.60
CA ARG A 417 -0.09 22.56 -15.20
C ARG A 417 0.97 22.53 -16.31
N LEU A 418 2.14 21.93 -16.05
CA LEU A 418 3.24 21.85 -17.02
C LEU A 418 2.85 21.00 -18.25
N ALA A 419 2.16 19.87 -18.03
CA ALA A 419 1.64 19.03 -19.11
C ALA A 419 0.63 19.78 -19.99
N LYS A 420 -0.31 20.54 -19.40
CA LYS A 420 -1.24 21.40 -20.16
C LYS A 420 -0.52 22.50 -20.94
N GLN A 421 0.53 23.10 -20.38
CA GLN A 421 1.37 24.10 -21.06
C GLN A 421 2.13 23.48 -22.24
N SER A 422 2.69 22.27 -22.07
CA SER A 422 3.41 21.56 -23.14
C SER A 422 2.51 21.17 -24.32
N VAL A 423 1.28 20.72 -24.06
CA VAL A 423 0.27 20.49 -25.11
C VAL A 423 -0.07 21.79 -25.85
N LYS A 424 -0.21 22.92 -25.14
CA LYS A 424 -0.52 24.21 -25.76
C LYS A 424 0.63 24.75 -26.64
N LEU A 425 1.88 24.49 -26.28
CA LEU A 425 3.06 25.02 -26.98
C LEU A 425 3.59 24.10 -28.09
N TYR A 426 3.54 22.78 -27.87
CA TYR A 426 4.23 21.78 -28.72
C TYR A 426 3.29 20.67 -29.24
N GLY A 427 1.98 20.75 -28.97
CA GLY A 427 0.98 19.76 -29.37
C GLY A 427 1.06 18.41 -28.63
N ASN A 428 2.16 18.10 -27.94
CA ASN A 428 2.41 16.81 -27.28
C ASN A 428 2.79 16.99 -25.80
N ALA A 429 2.03 16.33 -24.91
CA ALA A 429 2.27 16.34 -23.46
C ALA A 429 3.65 15.79 -23.06
N ALA A 430 4.25 14.91 -23.89
CA ALA A 430 5.54 14.30 -23.61
C ALA A 430 6.70 15.29 -23.68
N TYR A 431 6.61 16.35 -24.50
CA TYR A 431 7.77 17.16 -24.87
C TYR A 431 8.44 17.82 -23.66
N THR A 432 7.76 18.74 -22.98
CA THR A 432 8.36 19.45 -21.83
C THR A 432 8.58 18.56 -20.61
N LEU A 433 7.81 17.46 -20.47
CA LEU A 433 7.98 16.54 -19.34
C LEU A 433 9.26 15.69 -19.47
N TYR A 434 9.57 15.19 -20.66
CA TYR A 434 10.70 14.27 -20.87
C TYR A 434 11.96 14.93 -21.43
N THR A 435 11.87 16.11 -22.07
CA THR A 435 13.05 16.85 -22.58
C THR A 435 13.73 17.70 -21.49
N ASP A 436 13.02 18.15 -20.45
CA ASP A 436 13.63 18.90 -19.34
C ASP A 436 14.18 17.95 -18.25
N PRO A 437 15.51 17.84 -18.07
CA PRO A 437 16.09 17.00 -17.02
C PRO A 437 15.79 17.52 -15.60
N ALA A 438 15.48 18.81 -15.41
CA ALA A 438 15.08 19.34 -14.11
C ALA A 438 13.67 18.84 -13.75
N CYS A 439 12.69 18.96 -14.67
CA CYS A 439 11.35 18.37 -14.51
C CYS A 439 11.41 16.85 -14.29
N LEU A 440 12.15 16.12 -15.13
CA LEU A 440 12.17 14.66 -15.08
C LEU A 440 12.74 14.14 -13.75
N ASN A 441 13.83 14.73 -13.23
CA ASN A 441 14.39 14.33 -11.94
C ASN A 441 13.58 14.82 -10.72
N LYS A 442 12.96 16.01 -10.80
CA LYS A 442 12.17 16.61 -9.70
C LYS A 442 10.77 15.99 -9.54
N TRP A 443 10.13 15.63 -10.66
CA TRP A 443 8.71 15.22 -10.69
C TRP A 443 8.43 13.88 -11.38
N GLY A 444 9.40 13.27 -12.07
CA GLY A 444 9.18 12.06 -12.89
C GLY A 444 8.62 10.86 -12.11
N PHE A 445 8.88 10.78 -10.80
CA PHE A 445 8.32 9.72 -9.94
C PHE A 445 6.78 9.66 -9.93
N LEU A 446 6.09 10.75 -10.30
CA LEU A 446 4.62 10.81 -10.39
C LEU A 446 4.08 10.19 -11.67
N TYR A 447 4.72 10.46 -12.82
CA TYR A 447 4.13 10.23 -14.14
C TYR A 447 4.89 9.25 -15.04
N VAL A 448 6.17 8.95 -14.75
CA VAL A 448 7.00 8.11 -15.62
C VAL A 448 6.53 6.65 -15.68
N GLN A 449 5.84 6.17 -14.65
CA GLN A 449 5.16 4.86 -14.65
C GLN A 449 3.98 4.76 -15.64
N TYR A 450 3.47 5.89 -16.14
CA TYR A 450 2.29 5.99 -16.99
C TYR A 450 2.62 6.25 -18.47
N GLN A 451 1.59 6.15 -19.32
CA GLN A 451 1.61 6.66 -20.69
C GLN A 451 1.60 8.19 -20.69
N ALA A 452 2.36 8.83 -21.59
CA ALA A 452 2.40 10.29 -21.68
C ALA A 452 1.03 10.88 -22.04
N LYS A 453 0.20 10.11 -22.76
CA LYS A 453 -1.19 10.41 -23.08
C LYS A 453 -2.16 10.22 -21.89
N ALA A 454 -1.74 9.48 -20.86
CA ALA A 454 -2.52 9.15 -19.65
C ALA A 454 -2.02 9.88 -18.39
N TYR A 455 -1.21 10.94 -18.51
CA TYR A 455 -0.56 11.65 -17.39
C TYR A 455 -1.53 12.12 -16.29
N TYR A 456 -2.80 12.36 -16.64
CA TYR A 456 -3.85 12.79 -15.73
C TYR A 456 -4.32 11.69 -14.75
N PHE A 457 -4.06 10.41 -15.05
CA PHE A 457 -4.54 9.25 -14.28
C PHE A 457 -4.06 9.25 -12.82
N ILE A 458 -2.96 9.96 -12.51
CA ILE A 458 -2.51 10.14 -11.13
C ILE A 458 -3.56 10.80 -10.22
N MET A 459 -4.40 11.72 -10.73
CA MET A 459 -5.43 12.35 -9.91
C MET A 459 -6.51 11.32 -9.47
N PRO A 460 -7.13 10.54 -10.38
CA PRO A 460 -7.94 9.38 -9.99
C PRO A 460 -7.24 8.39 -9.05
N ALA A 461 -5.96 8.06 -9.27
CA ALA A 461 -5.24 7.12 -8.43
C ALA A 461 -5.06 7.62 -6.98
N LEU A 462 -4.79 8.92 -6.79
CA LEU A 462 -4.72 9.53 -5.46
C LEU A 462 -6.10 9.62 -4.79
N VAL A 463 -7.15 9.95 -5.54
CA VAL A 463 -8.53 9.94 -5.02
C VAL A 463 -8.95 8.54 -4.59
N TYR A 464 -8.62 7.49 -5.36
CA TYR A 464 -8.83 6.09 -4.98
C TYR A 464 -8.18 5.76 -3.63
N VAL A 465 -6.90 6.15 -3.43
CA VAL A 465 -6.19 5.93 -2.15
C VAL A 465 -6.92 6.65 -1.00
N ILE A 466 -7.22 7.95 -1.15
CA ILE A 466 -7.87 8.75 -0.11
C ILE A 466 -9.23 8.17 0.28
N VAL A 467 -10.10 7.89 -0.71
CA VAL A 467 -11.45 7.36 -0.47
C VAL A 467 -11.39 5.96 0.15
N LYS A 468 -10.51 5.08 -0.33
CA LYS A 468 -10.28 3.76 0.28
C LYS A 468 -9.83 3.87 1.74
N SER A 469 -8.89 4.77 2.03
CA SER A 469 -8.40 5.03 3.40
C SER A 469 -9.48 5.59 4.32
N MET A 470 -10.35 6.49 3.82
CA MET A 470 -11.50 7.02 4.57
C MET A 470 -12.45 5.90 4.99
N PHE A 471 -12.85 5.01 4.08
CA PHE A 471 -13.74 3.89 4.45
C PHE A 471 -13.05 2.89 5.39
N ILE A 472 -11.77 2.54 5.17
CA ILE A 472 -11.05 1.62 6.06
C ILE A 472 -10.96 2.17 7.50
N SER A 473 -10.72 3.47 7.67
CA SER A 473 -10.46 4.04 9.00
C SER A 473 -11.74 4.48 9.71
N LEU A 474 -12.61 5.23 9.03
CA LEU A 474 -13.75 5.90 9.66
C LEU A 474 -14.95 4.96 9.86
N SER A 475 -15.13 3.93 9.02
CA SER A 475 -16.27 3.01 9.10
C SER A 475 -16.03 1.75 9.94
N GLN A 476 -15.01 1.74 10.81
CA GLN A 476 -14.68 0.61 11.69
C GLN A 476 -15.87 0.13 12.56
N ALA A 477 -16.79 1.02 12.93
CA ALA A 477 -18.01 0.66 13.67
C ALA A 477 -19.07 -0.10 12.83
N ALA A 478 -19.03 0.00 11.50
CA ALA A 478 -20.08 -0.45 10.58
C ALA A 478 -19.52 -1.38 9.47
N PRO A 479 -19.11 -2.62 9.79
CA PRO A 479 -18.40 -3.51 8.86
C PRO A 479 -19.16 -3.80 7.55
N VAL A 480 -20.49 -3.85 7.56
CA VAL A 480 -21.30 -4.05 6.33
C VAL A 480 -21.20 -2.86 5.38
N VAL A 481 -21.27 -1.63 5.90
CA VAL A 481 -21.11 -0.41 5.09
C VAL A 481 -19.69 -0.35 4.52
N GLN A 482 -18.70 -0.73 5.34
CA GLN A 482 -17.31 -0.80 4.91
C GLN A 482 -17.09 -1.75 3.73
N THR A 483 -17.68 -2.96 3.75
CA THR A 483 -17.50 -3.94 2.66
C THR A 483 -18.23 -3.56 1.38
N ILE A 484 -19.45 -3.02 1.47
CA ILE A 484 -20.19 -2.52 0.30
C ILE A 484 -19.42 -1.37 -0.36
N ALA A 485 -18.90 -0.42 0.43
CA ALA A 485 -18.07 0.66 -0.08
C ALA A 485 -16.77 0.15 -0.73
N LEU A 486 -16.06 -0.79 -0.10
CA LEU A 486 -14.84 -1.38 -0.68
C LEU A 486 -15.11 -2.10 -2.00
N VAL A 487 -16.20 -2.86 -2.13
CA VAL A 487 -16.58 -3.51 -3.40
C VAL A 487 -16.81 -2.47 -4.50
N ILE A 488 -17.51 -1.38 -4.21
CA ILE A 488 -17.73 -0.27 -5.17
C ILE A 488 -16.40 0.40 -5.56
N ILE A 489 -15.52 0.67 -4.59
CA ILE A 489 -14.23 1.35 -4.82
C ILE A 489 -13.29 0.50 -5.69
N GLU A 490 -13.16 -0.80 -5.40
CA GLU A 490 -12.32 -1.68 -6.21
C GLU A 490 -12.95 -1.96 -7.60
N ALA A 491 -14.28 -2.01 -7.72
CA ALA A 491 -14.97 -2.11 -9.01
C ALA A 491 -14.71 -0.89 -9.89
N LEU A 492 -14.89 0.32 -9.35
CA LEU A 492 -14.61 1.57 -10.07
C LEU A 492 -13.14 1.68 -10.48
N MET A 493 -12.21 1.24 -9.63
CA MET A 493 -10.79 1.18 -9.97
C MET A 493 -10.52 0.18 -11.09
N LEU A 494 -11.03 -1.06 -10.98
CA LEU A 494 -10.87 -2.12 -11.97
C LEU A 494 -11.41 -1.70 -13.36
N ILE A 495 -12.60 -1.09 -13.40
CA ILE A 495 -13.20 -0.56 -14.64
C ILE A 495 -12.29 0.55 -15.23
N SER A 496 -11.89 1.51 -14.39
CA SER A 496 -11.03 2.64 -14.81
C SER A 496 -9.71 2.17 -15.42
N VAL A 497 -9.02 1.21 -14.80
CA VAL A 497 -7.72 0.73 -15.28
C VAL A 497 -7.86 -0.16 -16.53
N SER A 498 -8.95 -0.92 -16.65
CA SER A 498 -9.21 -1.81 -17.79
C SER A 498 -9.53 -1.05 -19.08
N ILE A 499 -10.20 0.11 -18.94
CA ILE A 499 -10.51 1.03 -20.04
C ILE A 499 -9.29 1.90 -20.37
N LEU A 500 -8.75 2.63 -19.39
CA LEU A 500 -7.73 3.66 -19.66
C LEU A 500 -6.34 3.09 -19.95
N ARG A 501 -6.03 1.88 -19.46
CA ARG A 501 -4.75 1.16 -19.62
C ARG A 501 -3.55 2.11 -19.49
N PRO A 502 -3.39 2.75 -18.30
CA PRO A 502 -2.57 3.94 -18.16
C PRO A 502 -1.07 3.67 -18.05
N TRP A 503 -0.59 2.42 -17.95
CA TRP A 503 0.84 2.15 -17.70
C TRP A 503 1.67 2.13 -18.97
N MET A 504 2.97 2.41 -18.81
CA MET A 504 3.90 2.69 -19.92
C MET A 504 3.92 1.66 -21.07
N ASN A 505 3.70 0.36 -20.79
CA ASN A 505 3.75 -0.73 -21.78
C ASN A 505 2.71 -1.83 -21.48
N LYS A 506 2.22 -2.52 -22.52
CA LYS A 506 1.14 -3.55 -22.45
C LYS A 506 1.35 -4.61 -21.36
N LYS A 507 2.60 -5.02 -21.10
CA LYS A 507 2.94 -6.01 -20.06
C LYS A 507 2.69 -5.47 -18.64
N THR A 508 2.98 -4.19 -18.42
CA THR A 508 2.73 -3.48 -17.16
C THR A 508 1.26 -3.13 -16.98
N ASP A 509 0.52 -2.87 -18.08
CA ASP A 509 -0.95 -2.78 -18.04
C ASP A 509 -1.56 -4.09 -17.53
N ILE A 510 -1.22 -5.22 -18.15
CA ILE A 510 -1.72 -6.56 -17.75
C ILE A 510 -1.41 -6.83 -16.27
N TYR A 511 -0.16 -6.61 -15.83
CA TYR A 511 0.27 -6.83 -14.45
C TYR A 511 -0.58 -6.04 -13.43
N ASN A 512 -0.84 -4.76 -13.68
CA ASN A 512 -1.61 -3.92 -12.76
C ASN A 512 -3.13 -4.14 -12.87
N ILE A 513 -3.65 -4.48 -14.04
CA ILE A 513 -5.06 -4.89 -14.20
C ILE A 513 -5.31 -6.21 -13.46
N SER A 514 -4.37 -7.16 -13.48
CA SER A 514 -4.45 -8.36 -12.64
C SER A 514 -4.45 -8.04 -11.14
N ILE A 515 -3.62 -7.10 -10.67
CA ILE A 515 -3.64 -6.63 -9.27
C ILE A 515 -5.00 -6.02 -8.91
N ALA A 516 -5.57 -5.17 -9.77
CA ALA A 516 -6.89 -4.59 -9.56
C ALA A 516 -8.00 -5.66 -9.55
N ALA A 517 -7.92 -6.67 -10.42
CA ALA A 517 -8.87 -7.77 -10.47
C ALA A 517 -8.83 -8.62 -9.20
N ILE A 518 -7.64 -8.99 -8.72
CA ILE A 518 -7.46 -9.72 -7.45
C ILE A 518 -7.94 -8.87 -6.27
N ASN A 519 -7.69 -7.56 -6.25
CA ASN A 519 -8.22 -6.66 -5.20
C ASN A 519 -9.76 -6.55 -5.22
N PHE A 520 -10.39 -6.54 -6.40
CA PHE A 520 -11.85 -6.57 -6.52
C PHE A 520 -12.44 -7.90 -6.02
N VAL A 521 -11.82 -9.04 -6.36
CA VAL A 521 -12.22 -10.35 -5.81
C VAL A 521 -12.03 -10.38 -4.29
N ASN A 522 -10.92 -9.84 -3.76
CA ASN A 522 -10.70 -9.71 -2.32
C ASN A 522 -11.81 -8.92 -1.62
N ALA A 523 -12.29 -7.82 -2.22
CA ALA A 523 -13.42 -7.06 -1.68
C ALA A 523 -14.74 -7.84 -1.69
N ILE A 524 -15.01 -8.65 -2.73
CA ILE A 524 -16.18 -9.54 -2.79
C ILE A 524 -16.13 -10.57 -1.64
N PHE A 525 -14.97 -11.19 -1.41
CA PHE A 525 -14.80 -12.13 -0.29
C PHE A 525 -14.99 -11.44 1.07
N LEU A 526 -14.56 -10.19 1.24
CA LEU A 526 -14.87 -9.43 2.47
C LEU A 526 -16.39 -9.19 2.62
N LEU A 527 -17.12 -8.88 1.55
CA LEU A 527 -18.58 -8.72 1.60
C LEU A 527 -19.28 -10.01 2.03
N ILE A 528 -18.82 -11.15 1.50
CA ILE A 528 -19.23 -12.50 1.94
C ILE A 528 -18.94 -12.71 3.44
N PHE A 529 -17.74 -12.33 3.92
CA PHE A 529 -17.37 -12.44 5.33
C PHE A 529 -18.10 -11.43 6.25
N SER A 530 -18.69 -10.35 5.73
CA SER A 530 -19.52 -9.43 6.52
C SER A 530 -20.93 -9.95 6.83
N ASN A 531 -21.23 -11.20 6.43
CA ASN A 531 -22.45 -11.94 6.73
C ASN A 531 -23.75 -11.30 6.22
N VAL A 532 -23.66 -10.50 5.14
CA VAL A 532 -24.81 -9.87 4.47
C VAL A 532 -25.84 -10.91 3.98
N PHE A 533 -25.36 -12.07 3.55
CA PHE A 533 -26.19 -13.16 3.02
C PHE A 533 -26.66 -14.17 4.07
N SER A 534 -26.43 -13.94 5.37
CA SER A 534 -26.81 -14.83 6.49
C SER A 534 -26.38 -16.30 6.29
N GLN A 535 -25.22 -16.52 5.68
CA GLN A 535 -24.79 -17.82 5.17
C GLN A 535 -24.29 -18.79 6.28
N PRO A 536 -24.33 -20.11 6.06
CA PRO A 536 -23.72 -21.08 6.96
C PRO A 536 -22.23 -20.80 7.18
N GLY A 537 -21.77 -20.85 8.44
CA GLY A 537 -20.37 -20.54 8.78
C GLY A 537 -19.34 -21.38 8.03
N ILE A 538 -19.67 -22.63 7.69
CA ILE A 538 -18.77 -23.53 6.98
C ILE A 538 -18.41 -22.99 5.58
N LEU A 539 -19.32 -22.27 4.92
CA LEU A 539 -19.03 -21.56 3.67
C LEU A 539 -18.04 -20.42 3.90
N THR A 540 -18.20 -19.65 4.98
CA THR A 540 -17.23 -18.61 5.39
C THR A 540 -15.85 -19.22 5.65
N GLY A 541 -15.77 -20.38 6.29
CA GLY A 541 -14.52 -21.14 6.50
C GLY A 541 -13.83 -21.55 5.20
N VAL A 542 -14.55 -22.27 4.32
CA VAL A 542 -14.03 -22.72 3.02
C VAL A 542 -13.60 -21.54 2.14
N MET A 543 -14.41 -20.48 2.08
CA MET A 543 -14.06 -19.25 1.36
C MET A 543 -12.83 -18.55 1.95
N GLY A 544 -12.56 -18.70 3.25
CA GLY A 544 -11.31 -18.25 3.87
C GLY A 544 -10.07 -19.01 3.36
N VAL A 545 -10.17 -20.33 3.18
CA VAL A 545 -9.09 -21.14 2.61
C VAL A 545 -8.86 -20.80 1.14
N VAL A 546 -9.94 -20.62 0.36
CA VAL A 546 -9.86 -20.17 -1.04
C VAL A 546 -9.20 -18.79 -1.16
N PHE A 547 -9.60 -17.83 -0.30
CA PHE A 547 -8.99 -16.49 -0.24
C PHE A 547 -7.48 -16.56 -0.02
N PHE A 548 -7.03 -17.35 0.96
CA PHE A 548 -5.61 -17.56 1.20
C PHE A 548 -4.92 -18.16 -0.04
N ALA A 549 -5.48 -19.23 -0.61
CA ALA A 549 -4.84 -19.97 -1.69
C ALA A 549 -4.54 -19.12 -2.94
N TYR A 550 -5.52 -18.36 -3.47
CA TYR A 550 -5.25 -17.57 -4.68
C TYR A 550 -4.37 -16.34 -4.40
N ASN A 551 -4.49 -15.68 -3.24
CA ASN A 551 -3.60 -14.58 -2.89
C ASN A 551 -2.16 -15.06 -2.64
N ALA A 552 -1.95 -16.25 -2.08
CA ALA A 552 -0.62 -16.84 -1.91
C ALA A 552 0.03 -17.16 -3.26
N VAL A 553 -0.69 -17.84 -4.16
CA VAL A 553 -0.21 -18.12 -5.53
C VAL A 553 0.09 -16.83 -6.28
N PHE A 554 -0.81 -15.84 -6.23
CA PHE A 554 -0.60 -14.55 -6.90
C PHE A 554 0.59 -13.79 -6.31
N SER A 555 0.74 -13.72 -4.99
CA SER A 555 1.91 -13.12 -4.32
C SER A 555 3.22 -13.73 -4.80
N LEU A 556 3.27 -15.06 -4.87
CA LEU A 556 4.44 -15.82 -5.33
C LEU A 556 4.76 -15.49 -6.80
N VAL A 557 3.74 -15.42 -7.67
CA VAL A 557 3.93 -15.05 -9.08
C VAL A 557 4.45 -13.61 -9.23
N LEU A 558 3.87 -12.63 -8.52
CA LEU A 558 4.36 -11.23 -8.55
C LEU A 558 5.82 -11.14 -8.07
N LEU A 559 6.15 -11.83 -6.99
CA LEU A 559 7.50 -11.89 -6.39
C LEU A 559 8.51 -12.54 -7.35
N VAL A 560 8.20 -13.68 -7.95
CA VAL A 560 9.07 -14.38 -8.91
C VAL A 560 9.28 -13.54 -10.18
N LEU A 561 8.23 -12.91 -10.71
CA LEU A 561 8.35 -11.99 -11.85
C LEU A 561 9.25 -10.78 -11.55
N MET A 562 9.14 -10.23 -10.34
CA MET A 562 9.98 -9.14 -9.86
C MET A 562 11.45 -9.59 -9.72
N LEU A 563 11.73 -10.76 -9.11
CA LEU A 563 13.09 -11.28 -8.99
C LEU A 563 13.73 -11.53 -10.36
N ILE A 564 13.00 -12.12 -11.31
CA ILE A 564 13.46 -12.36 -12.69
C ILE A 564 13.70 -11.05 -13.45
N ALA A 565 12.99 -9.96 -13.12
CA ALA A 565 13.26 -8.63 -13.67
C ALA A 565 14.55 -8.04 -13.09
N SER A 566 14.72 -8.06 -11.77
CA SER A 566 15.88 -7.50 -11.06
C SER A 566 17.18 -8.25 -11.34
N ILE A 567 17.18 -9.59 -11.27
CA ILE A 567 18.36 -10.42 -11.54
C ILE A 567 18.83 -10.23 -13.00
N TYR A 568 17.92 -10.22 -13.96
CA TYR A 568 18.27 -9.95 -15.36
C TYR A 568 18.86 -8.56 -15.55
N ALA A 569 18.29 -7.54 -14.90
CA ALA A 569 18.77 -6.16 -15.04
C ALA A 569 20.21 -5.98 -14.56
N VAL A 570 20.59 -6.64 -13.46
CA VAL A 570 21.95 -6.58 -12.89
C VAL A 570 22.95 -7.47 -13.65
N LEU A 571 22.52 -8.61 -14.20
CA LEU A 571 23.43 -9.57 -14.85
C LEU A 571 23.56 -9.41 -16.39
N SER A 572 22.66 -8.70 -17.06
CA SER A 572 22.72 -8.53 -18.52
C SER A 572 23.57 -7.32 -18.91
N LYS A 573 24.42 -7.47 -19.94
CA LYS A 573 25.29 -6.39 -20.44
C LYS A 573 24.54 -5.20 -21.05
N ASN A 574 23.28 -5.38 -21.44
CA ASN A 574 22.43 -4.38 -22.09
C ASN A 574 20.95 -4.62 -21.70
N PRO A 575 20.54 -4.28 -20.47
CA PRO A 575 19.22 -4.62 -19.95
C PRO A 575 18.07 -3.92 -20.69
N ASP A 576 18.31 -2.74 -21.27
CA ASP A 576 17.29 -1.96 -21.99
C ASP A 576 16.74 -2.68 -23.24
N ILE A 577 17.54 -3.54 -23.90
CA ILE A 577 17.14 -4.27 -25.12
C ILE A 577 15.95 -5.21 -24.85
N ARG A 578 15.78 -5.69 -23.61
CA ARG A 578 14.64 -6.56 -23.22
C ARG A 578 13.31 -5.80 -23.18
N TYR A 579 13.34 -4.48 -23.04
CA TYR A 579 12.15 -3.65 -22.88
C TYR A 579 11.80 -2.99 -24.21
N GLN A 580 10.58 -3.26 -24.69
CA GLN A 580 10.08 -2.67 -25.93
C GLN A 580 10.07 -1.13 -25.82
N PRO A 581 10.39 -0.41 -26.91
CA PRO A 581 10.32 1.04 -26.93
C PRO A 581 8.93 1.50 -26.49
N MET A 582 8.90 2.54 -25.66
CA MET A 582 7.68 3.02 -25.00
C MET A 582 6.64 3.45 -26.05
N ARG A 583 5.35 3.24 -25.78
CA ARG A 583 4.23 3.45 -26.72
C ARG A 583 3.95 4.93 -27.11
N ASP A 584 4.83 5.85 -26.75
CA ASP A 584 4.72 7.29 -26.97
C ASP A 584 6.05 7.85 -27.46
N ASP A 585 6.00 8.98 -28.17
CA ASP A 585 7.13 9.68 -28.84
C ASP A 585 8.17 10.25 -27.85
N ARG A 586 8.07 9.93 -26.56
CA ARG A 586 9.01 10.36 -25.52
C ARG A 586 10.43 9.86 -25.75
N GLU A 587 10.60 8.71 -26.41
CA GLU A 587 11.93 8.17 -26.68
C GLU A 587 12.72 8.98 -27.72
N SER A 588 12.06 9.52 -28.75
CA SER A 588 12.71 10.44 -29.69
C SER A 588 13.06 11.76 -29.03
N PHE A 589 12.24 12.27 -28.09
CA PHE A 589 12.56 13.48 -27.33
C PHE A 589 13.77 13.30 -26.39
N ILE A 590 13.83 12.19 -25.65
CA ILE A 590 15.01 11.82 -24.83
C ILE A 590 16.26 11.64 -25.72
N ARG A 591 16.12 11.05 -26.91
CA ARG A 591 17.25 10.89 -27.84
C ARG A 591 17.70 12.23 -28.44
N SER A 592 16.78 13.11 -28.81
CA SER A 592 17.12 14.46 -29.29
C SER A 592 17.82 15.30 -28.23
N GLN A 593 17.52 15.10 -26.93
CA GLN A 593 18.29 15.73 -25.85
C GLN A 593 19.76 15.32 -25.91
N SER A 594 20.06 14.01 -26.00
CA SER A 594 21.44 13.52 -26.07
C SER A 594 22.20 14.02 -27.30
N GLN A 595 21.51 14.16 -28.44
CA GLN A 595 22.10 14.65 -29.69
C GLN A 595 22.26 16.18 -29.72
N HIS A 596 21.35 16.93 -29.08
CA HIS A 596 21.47 18.38 -28.94
C HIS A 596 22.57 18.76 -27.94
N GLN A 597 22.73 18.01 -26.85
CA GLN A 597 23.85 18.19 -25.93
C GLN A 597 25.18 17.92 -26.64
N LEU A 598 25.29 16.83 -27.41
CA LEU A 598 26.45 16.57 -28.25
C LEU A 598 26.71 17.71 -29.25
N GLY A 599 25.66 18.29 -29.85
CA GLY A 599 25.75 19.45 -30.72
C GLY A 599 26.32 20.70 -30.01
N THR A 600 25.90 20.96 -28.77
CA THR A 600 26.42 22.08 -27.98
C THR A 600 27.89 21.88 -27.56
N GLU A 601 28.30 20.65 -27.22
CA GLU A 601 29.71 20.31 -26.99
C GLU A 601 30.55 20.51 -28.27
N LEU A 602 30.02 20.08 -29.43
CA LEU A 602 30.69 20.23 -30.72
C LEU A 602 30.80 21.69 -31.17
N ASP A 603 29.80 22.53 -30.89
CA ASP A 603 29.85 23.96 -31.21
C ASP A 603 30.77 24.73 -30.23
N ALA A 604 30.81 24.35 -28.95
CA ALA A 604 31.79 24.86 -27.98
C ALA A 604 33.23 24.49 -28.36
N LEU A 605 33.47 23.23 -28.77
CA LEU A 605 34.74 22.80 -29.37
C LEU A 605 35.04 23.56 -30.67
N GLY A 606 34.03 23.83 -31.48
CA GLY A 606 34.14 24.62 -32.72
C GLY A 606 34.46 26.10 -32.49
N ALA A 607 33.99 26.70 -31.39
CA ALA A 607 34.32 28.06 -30.98
C ALA A 607 35.74 28.14 -30.39
N ALA A 608 36.10 27.17 -29.54
CA ALA A 608 37.46 27.03 -29.01
C ALA A 608 38.50 26.81 -30.14
N ALA A 609 38.19 25.99 -31.13
CA ALA A 609 39.03 25.79 -32.33
C ALA A 609 39.11 27.02 -33.25
N ARG A 610 38.12 27.92 -33.20
CA ARG A 610 38.14 29.23 -33.88
C ARG A 610 38.91 30.31 -33.10
N GLY A 611 39.35 30.03 -31.87
CA GLY A 611 40.09 30.97 -31.03
C GLY A 611 39.25 32.13 -30.46
N GLU A 612 37.92 32.00 -30.49
CA GLU A 612 37.00 33.02 -29.99
C GLU A 612 37.13 33.13 -28.46
N LYS A 613 37.63 34.27 -27.95
CA LYS A 613 37.71 34.52 -26.51
C LYS A 613 36.31 34.57 -25.91
N HIS A 614 36.09 33.81 -24.85
CA HIS A 614 34.82 33.70 -24.14
C HIS A 614 34.26 35.08 -23.74
N SER A 615 33.23 35.52 -24.46
CA SER A 615 32.23 36.40 -23.88
C SER A 615 31.33 35.55 -22.97
N ASN A 616 31.03 36.02 -21.77
CA ASN A 616 30.07 35.35 -20.88
C ASN A 616 28.64 35.66 -21.30
N HIS A 617 28.22 35.06 -22.43
CA HIS A 617 26.80 34.77 -22.62
C HIS A 617 26.46 33.49 -21.89
N ASP A 618 25.71 33.62 -20.79
CA ASP A 618 25.02 32.51 -20.14
C ASP A 618 24.00 31.88 -21.09
N ASN A 619 24.46 30.98 -21.97
CA ASN A 619 23.62 30.09 -22.79
C ASN A 619 22.92 29.01 -21.94
N SER A 620 22.49 29.39 -20.74
CA SER A 620 21.44 28.71 -20.01
C SER A 620 20.13 28.86 -20.80
N ILE A 621 19.66 27.76 -21.40
CA ILE A 621 18.27 27.68 -21.87
C ILE A 621 17.39 28.02 -20.66
N PRO A 622 16.53 29.06 -20.71
CA PRO A 622 15.72 29.43 -19.56
C PRO A 622 14.86 28.26 -19.11
N SER A 623 15.10 27.76 -17.90
CA SER A 623 14.36 26.66 -17.34
C SER A 623 12.89 27.08 -17.18
N LEU A 624 12.03 26.54 -18.07
CA LEU A 624 10.59 26.81 -18.23
C LEU A 624 9.72 26.60 -16.97
N VAL A 625 10.33 26.28 -15.83
CA VAL A 625 9.72 25.91 -14.56
C VAL A 625 9.67 27.07 -13.56
N ASP A 626 10.62 28.01 -13.61
CA ASP A 626 10.87 28.98 -12.53
C ASP A 626 10.84 30.47 -13.00
N PRO A 627 9.65 31.09 -13.15
CA PRO A 627 9.50 32.54 -13.34
C PRO A 627 9.38 33.34 -12.03
N MET A 628 9.42 32.67 -10.86
CA MET A 628 8.79 33.19 -9.63
C MET A 628 9.76 33.53 -8.48
N ASP A 629 11.03 33.13 -8.57
CA ASP A 629 12.04 33.35 -7.51
C ASP A 629 12.94 34.58 -7.78
N ARG A 630 12.62 35.43 -8.77
CA ARG A 630 13.32 36.71 -9.05
C ARG A 630 12.66 37.90 -8.33
N HIS A 631 12.81 37.96 -7.00
CA HIS A 631 12.57 39.16 -6.20
C HIS A 631 13.69 39.30 -5.17
N GLY A 632 14.28 40.50 -5.05
CA GLY A 632 15.31 40.81 -4.05
C GLY A 632 16.74 40.93 -4.60
N HIS A 633 17.01 41.98 -5.36
CA HIS A 633 18.16 42.86 -5.09
C HIS A 633 17.97 44.18 -5.86
N GLY A 634 17.66 45.26 -5.13
CA GLY A 634 17.92 46.60 -5.60
C GLY A 634 19.35 46.95 -5.23
N ASN A 635 20.14 47.43 -6.18
CA ASN A 635 21.47 47.97 -5.90
C ASN A 635 21.38 49.50 -5.97
N GLU A 636 21.49 50.15 -4.83
CA GLU A 636 21.83 51.57 -4.78
C GLU A 636 23.31 51.74 -5.21
N PRO A 637 23.63 52.73 -6.07
CA PRO A 637 25.01 53.02 -6.44
C PRO A 637 25.68 53.86 -5.34
N ASN A 638 26.92 53.53 -5.00
CA ASN A 638 27.76 54.30 -4.09
C ASN A 638 29.22 54.17 -4.54
N GLY A 639 30.00 55.25 -4.43
CA GLY A 639 31.40 55.32 -4.88
C GLY A 639 31.59 56.28 -6.05
N GLU A 640 32.20 57.43 -5.76
CA GLU A 640 32.59 58.46 -6.72
C GLU A 640 33.65 57.95 -7.71
N ASP A 641 33.63 58.47 -8.94
CA ASP A 641 34.88 58.82 -9.62
C ASP A 641 34.69 60.06 -10.51
N ARG A 642 35.79 60.64 -10.98
CA ARG A 642 35.92 62.10 -11.19
C ARG A 642 35.84 62.60 -12.64
N LEU A 643 35.35 63.85 -12.71
CA LEU A 643 35.70 64.94 -13.65
C LEU A 643 35.08 65.00 -15.07
N GLU A 644 34.77 66.27 -15.41
CA GLU A 644 34.70 66.90 -16.73
C GLU A 644 33.67 66.44 -17.79
N ALA A 645 32.53 67.13 -17.77
CA ALA A 645 31.77 67.46 -18.98
C ALA A 645 31.76 68.99 -19.15
N ASN A 646 32.25 69.50 -20.29
CA ASN A 646 32.13 70.93 -20.63
C ASN A 646 30.75 71.23 -21.24
N GLN A 647 30.05 72.19 -20.66
CA GLN A 647 28.92 72.95 -21.23
C GLN A 647 29.44 74.00 -22.25
N PRO A 648 28.63 74.59 -23.16
CA PRO A 648 27.27 75.19 -23.00
C PRO A 648 26.13 74.37 -23.67
N SER A 649 24.83 74.54 -23.38
CA SER A 649 23.92 75.72 -23.44
C SER A 649 23.58 76.14 -24.90
N SER A 650 22.38 76.61 -25.26
CA SER A 650 21.27 77.20 -24.49
C SER A 650 19.88 77.05 -25.18
N ASP A 651 18.83 77.64 -24.59
CA ASP A 651 17.60 78.20 -25.23
C ASP A 651 16.42 77.29 -25.68
N ILE A 652 15.15 77.75 -25.67
CA ILE A 652 14.44 78.58 -24.66
C ILE A 652 12.90 78.38 -24.78
N LEU A 653 12.19 78.51 -23.65
CA LEU A 653 10.78 78.88 -23.40
C LEU A 653 9.66 78.61 -24.45
N GLY A 654 8.55 77.99 -24.00
CA GLY A 654 7.25 78.02 -24.69
C GLY A 654 6.13 77.36 -23.87
N SER A 655 5.14 78.15 -23.40
CA SER A 655 4.06 77.70 -22.50
C SER A 655 2.68 77.88 -23.14
N GLU A 656 1.72 77.00 -22.82
CA GLU A 656 0.37 77.26 -22.29
C GLU A 656 -0.57 76.05 -22.49
N ALA A 657 -1.83 76.14 -22.01
CA ALA A 657 -2.59 74.97 -21.53
C ALA A 657 -4.09 74.94 -21.88
N LEU A 658 -4.73 73.81 -21.51
CA LEU A 658 -6.17 73.58 -21.31
C LEU A 658 -7.13 73.54 -22.53
N GLY A 659 -7.97 72.49 -22.55
CA GLY A 659 -9.40 72.66 -22.84
C GLY A 659 -10.00 71.96 -24.06
N TYR A 660 -10.71 70.86 -23.80
CA TYR A 660 -11.83 70.24 -24.55
C TYR A 660 -12.65 71.19 -25.49
N GLN A 661 -13.26 70.77 -26.62
CA GLN A 661 -13.87 69.45 -26.94
C GLN A 661 -14.14 69.22 -28.45
N ASN A 662 -14.15 67.94 -28.88
CA ASN A 662 -14.93 67.33 -30.00
C ASN A 662 -14.76 67.72 -31.51
N ASN A 663 -14.26 66.73 -32.27
CA ASN A 663 -14.93 66.09 -33.43
C ASN A 663 -15.01 66.78 -34.82
N ARG A 664 -14.13 66.40 -35.79
CA ARG A 664 -14.48 65.66 -37.04
C ARG A 664 -13.33 65.47 -38.08
N ARG A 665 -13.26 64.25 -38.64
CA ARG A 665 -12.88 63.86 -40.04
C ARG A 665 -11.61 64.44 -40.72
N LYS A 666 -10.66 63.55 -41.02
CA LYS A 666 -10.41 63.00 -42.39
C LYS A 666 -9.42 61.81 -42.33
N HIS A 667 -9.71 60.72 -43.05
CA HIS A 667 -8.86 59.51 -43.14
C HIS A 667 -9.35 58.62 -44.30
N ILE A 668 -8.47 58.19 -45.22
CA ILE A 668 -8.68 57.10 -46.21
C ILE A 668 -7.42 56.95 -47.09
N PRO A 669 -7.12 55.77 -47.68
CA PRO A 669 -7.61 54.41 -47.42
C PRO A 669 -6.50 53.63 -46.64
N HIS A 670 -5.96 52.42 -46.89
CA HIS A 670 -6.21 51.18 -47.67
C HIS A 670 -5.29 50.08 -47.04
N CYS A 671 -5.42 48.75 -47.20
CA CYS A 671 -6.50 47.88 -47.67
C CYS A 671 -6.33 46.46 -47.06
N ARG A 672 -7.42 45.72 -46.83
CA ARG A 672 -7.45 44.24 -46.70
C ARG A 672 -8.78 43.73 -47.26
N LYS A 673 -8.79 42.56 -47.90
CA LYS A 673 -10.02 41.90 -48.40
C LYS A 673 -10.41 40.70 -47.53
N PHE A 674 -11.72 40.54 -47.34
CA PHE A 674 -12.42 39.36 -46.85
C PHE A 674 -13.77 39.30 -47.59
N TYR A 675 -14.36 38.13 -47.78
CA TYR A 675 -15.68 37.97 -48.40
C TYR A 675 -16.63 37.13 -47.53
N ARG A 676 -17.95 37.28 -47.74
CA ARG A 676 -19.03 36.62 -46.99
C ARG A 676 -20.16 36.13 -47.94
N PRO A 677 -21.08 35.26 -47.47
CA PRO A 677 -21.85 34.35 -48.33
C PRO A 677 -23.29 34.79 -48.67
N GLY A 678 -23.97 33.99 -49.53
CA GLY A 678 -25.40 34.08 -49.86
C GLY A 678 -26.17 32.74 -49.69
N ARG A 679 -27.48 32.77 -49.97
CA ARG A 679 -28.50 31.67 -49.87
C ARG A 679 -29.27 31.62 -51.22
N CYS A 680 -29.97 30.56 -51.67
CA CYS A 680 -30.92 29.70 -50.95
C CYS A 680 -31.39 28.45 -51.76
N LYS A 681 -31.46 27.27 -51.09
CA LYS A 681 -32.48 26.18 -51.21
C LYS A 681 -32.67 25.32 -52.52
N PRO A 682 -33.33 24.13 -52.43
CA PRO A 682 -33.09 22.96 -53.31
C PRO A 682 -34.36 22.43 -54.06
N PRO A 683 -34.36 21.22 -54.69
CA PRO A 683 -34.68 19.97 -53.96
C PRO A 683 -34.04 18.63 -54.45
N THR A 684 -34.19 17.60 -53.60
CA THR A 684 -34.26 16.13 -53.90
C THR A 684 -33.06 15.31 -54.44
N ASN A 685 -33.10 14.02 -54.09
CA ASN A 685 -32.20 12.87 -54.37
C ASN A 685 -33.06 11.81 -55.14
N PRO A 686 -32.58 10.60 -55.55
CA PRO A 686 -31.23 10.01 -55.57
C PRO A 686 -30.86 9.21 -56.88
N ASP A 687 -29.76 8.44 -56.80
CA ASP A 687 -29.47 7.14 -57.48
C ASP A 687 -29.01 7.04 -58.97
N VAL A 688 -28.50 5.82 -59.28
CA VAL A 688 -28.34 5.13 -60.59
C VAL A 688 -26.94 5.06 -61.26
N ILE A 689 -26.23 3.96 -60.97
CA ILE A 689 -25.40 3.09 -61.87
C ILE A 689 -23.88 3.39 -62.15
N LEU A 690 -23.16 2.27 -62.32
CA LEU A 690 -21.72 1.97 -62.59
C LEU A 690 -21.42 2.01 -64.14
N PRO A 691 -20.28 1.56 -64.74
CA PRO A 691 -19.00 1.04 -64.22
C PRO A 691 -17.71 1.52 -64.98
N THR A 692 -16.57 0.82 -64.75
CA THR A 692 -15.38 0.63 -65.65
C THR A 692 -14.49 1.83 -66.03
N ASP A 693 -13.16 1.72 -66.17
CA ASP A 693 -12.19 0.75 -65.60
C ASP A 693 -10.73 1.26 -65.66
N VAL A 694 -9.80 0.57 -64.97
CA VAL A 694 -8.32 0.55 -65.10
C VAL A 694 -7.56 1.84 -65.50
N SER A 695 -6.75 2.40 -64.58
CA SER A 695 -5.26 2.34 -64.72
C SER A 695 -4.43 3.03 -63.62
N ARG A 696 -3.30 2.37 -63.31
CA ARG A 696 -1.99 2.85 -62.78
C ARG A 696 -1.91 3.72 -61.51
N ALA A 697 -1.04 3.26 -60.61
CA ALA A 697 -0.63 3.93 -59.38
C ALA A 697 0.21 5.20 -59.61
N CYS A 698 0.16 6.12 -58.64
CA CYS A 698 1.18 7.14 -58.43
C CYS A 698 1.48 7.26 -56.93
N SER A 699 2.72 6.99 -56.51
CA SER A 699 3.12 6.92 -55.10
C SER A 699 3.70 8.25 -54.61
N THR A 700 3.01 8.93 -53.70
CA THR A 700 3.48 10.17 -53.08
C THR A 700 4.55 9.92 -52.01
N SER A 701 5.81 10.22 -52.34
CA SER A 701 6.95 10.11 -51.43
C SER A 701 7.01 11.27 -50.41
N SER A 702 7.07 10.95 -49.12
CA SER A 702 7.29 11.95 -48.05
C SER A 702 8.79 12.31 -47.89
N PRO A 703 9.15 13.60 -47.71
CA PRO A 703 10.53 14.09 -47.90
C PRO A 703 11.43 14.00 -46.65
N TRP A 704 11.62 12.81 -46.07
CA TRP A 704 12.60 12.57 -44.99
C TRP A 704 13.28 11.21 -45.13
N ASN A 705 14.27 11.10 -46.04
CA ASN A 705 15.22 9.98 -46.08
C ASN A 705 16.52 10.32 -46.84
N ARG A 706 17.39 11.10 -46.20
CA ARG A 706 18.84 11.21 -46.45
C ARG A 706 19.50 11.57 -45.12
N GLY A 707 20.63 11.00 -44.72
CA GLY A 707 21.35 9.84 -45.26
C GLY A 707 22.59 9.62 -44.39
N ALA A 708 22.82 8.39 -43.93
CA ALA A 708 24.05 8.05 -43.21
C ALA A 708 25.00 7.36 -44.19
N GLY A 709 26.18 7.94 -44.39
CA GLY A 709 27.22 7.37 -45.24
C GLY A 709 28.56 7.43 -44.52
N TYR A 710 29.17 6.27 -44.36
CA TYR A 710 30.60 6.01 -44.26
C TYR A 710 30.81 4.60 -44.82
N ASP A 711 31.91 4.41 -45.55
CA ASP A 711 32.30 3.14 -46.17
C ASP A 711 32.81 2.10 -45.15
#